data_AF-A0AAV0J8X5-F1
#
_entry.id   AF-A0AAV0J8X5-F1
#
_cell.length_a   1.000
_cell.length_b   1.000
_cell.length_c   1.000
_cell.angle_alpha   90.00
_cell.angle_beta   90.00
_cell.angle_gamma   90.00
#
_symmetry.space_group_name_H-M   'P 1'
#
loop_
_entity.id
_entity.type
_entity.pdbx_description
1 polymer ?
#
loop_
_entity_poly.entity_id
_entity_poly.type
_entity_poly.pdbx_seq_one_letter_code
_entity_poly.pdbx_strand_id
1 'polypeptide(L)'
;MAASKVPPRAHQFQLVDGMQLQINVSGSLNGRNVRVELQLKNCNRTWVLHWGFTFPGNRSWFIPGDGSNSYKPGALQTPFTKVQSGDLYVVNIELLDPKIQAIEFVLKDGSRDRWLKLNNGNFRVELPEHDENVVTQHIPKDVIDRRAYQIWERKGRPMGSPQQQKQDYDDAVRELQFQLSRGLALDELRGNSNTEVTRTPTLTRDLPKDQTVKSLYRRRHDVGQWLHKPMGRSKSFNRQVSALMDLVEKRYGGGDDVVSRQSYYAGNCEIVVLLRVIRGEVHVLVAMNIKGSIVLHWGLSKLSSVEWLAPPPDLLPEKSKLVPGACQTYFTEVATSNGFFQVVDINLRQQKFEGIQFVIWTGGSWIKNNGANFSFYLKAINGGGEVKGSMNWLLDEIAQREKEAERSLMHRFSIATELTDRCKGEGELGLIGILVWLRFMASRHLTWNKNYNVKPREISEAQDKFTNLLQRIYLNQPSEREIVRLIMSCVGRGGKGDVGQRIRDEILTIQRNNECKTGMMEEWHQKLHNNSSPDDIIICEALLNYVTSGFRTDVYWQTLNANGLTKEKLASYDRPITSEPRFRSDAKDGLIRDLTMYLKTLKAVHSGADLESAIESCLGPPSNGHYRGSPDRIASIGGLTPKLQDSLNFVRSHVADQNIAPLMEKLLESRIELRPFLLTSHGKAKDTLFLDLALDSTVRTTLERALKDLSSVQPPEFAFYITLVLENLCLSTVNNEDLIYSIKVLPLVSGTTLITNTMASALIAA
;
A
#
# COMPACT_ATOMS: atom_id res chain seq x y z
N MET A 1 62.16 -7.51 -27.36
CA MET A 1 61.00 -8.30 -26.90
C MET A 1 59.74 -7.52 -27.25
N ALA A 2 58.84 -8.12 -28.03
CA ALA A 2 57.64 -7.45 -28.53
C ALA A 2 56.68 -7.12 -27.37
N ALA A 3 56.14 -5.90 -27.37
CA ALA A 3 55.11 -5.50 -26.42
C ALA A 3 53.86 -6.38 -26.62
N SER A 4 53.42 -7.04 -25.56
CA SER A 4 52.14 -7.75 -25.52
C SER A 4 51.02 -6.74 -25.77
N LYS A 5 50.30 -6.86 -26.89
CA LYS A 5 49.12 -6.05 -27.19
C LYS A 5 47.92 -6.67 -26.47
N VAL A 6 47.28 -5.90 -25.60
CA VAL A 6 46.04 -6.30 -24.92
C VAL A 6 44.90 -6.40 -25.95
N PRO A 7 44.10 -7.49 -25.96
CA PRO A 7 43.02 -7.66 -26.92
C PRO A 7 41.89 -6.64 -26.68
N PRO A 8 41.28 -6.08 -27.75
CA PRO A 8 40.18 -5.12 -27.62
C PRO A 8 38.95 -5.74 -26.95
N ARG A 9 38.27 -5.01 -26.07
CA ARG A 9 37.04 -5.48 -25.39
C ARG A 9 35.75 -5.21 -26.14
N ALA A 10 35.79 -4.38 -27.17
CA ALA A 10 34.68 -4.12 -28.05
C ALA A 10 35.16 -4.21 -29.50
N HIS A 11 34.46 -5.00 -30.31
CA HIS A 11 34.72 -5.14 -31.73
C HIS A 11 33.49 -4.72 -32.52
N GLN A 12 33.68 -3.96 -33.59
CA GLN A 12 32.60 -3.57 -34.49
C GLN A 12 33.00 -3.90 -35.92
N PHE A 13 32.13 -4.62 -36.61
CA PHE A 13 32.33 -5.06 -37.99
C PHE A 13 31.16 -4.59 -38.84
N GLN A 14 31.48 -3.99 -39.99
CA GLN A 14 30.52 -3.73 -41.05
C GLN A 14 30.46 -4.98 -41.94
N LEU A 15 29.27 -5.55 -42.09
CA LEU A 15 29.02 -6.74 -42.90
C LEU A 15 28.41 -6.34 -44.26
N VAL A 16 28.18 -7.34 -45.11
CA VAL A 16 27.50 -7.15 -46.39
C VAL A 16 26.09 -6.57 -46.21
N ASP A 17 25.58 -5.90 -47.24
CA ASP A 17 24.20 -5.41 -47.30
C ASP A 17 23.83 -4.41 -46.17
N GLY A 18 24.81 -3.70 -45.60
CA GLY A 18 24.61 -2.66 -44.58
C GLY A 18 24.37 -3.19 -43.15
N MET A 19 24.53 -4.50 -42.94
CA MET A 19 24.42 -5.14 -41.64
C MET A 19 25.61 -4.79 -40.73
N GLN A 20 25.36 -4.65 -39.43
CA GLN A 20 26.39 -4.34 -38.45
C GLN A 20 26.46 -5.41 -37.37
N LEU A 21 27.67 -5.91 -37.11
CA LEU A 21 27.96 -6.82 -36.00
C LEU A 21 28.81 -6.07 -34.96
N GLN A 22 28.29 -6.00 -33.74
CA GLN A 22 28.99 -5.47 -32.58
C GLN A 22 29.20 -6.59 -31.56
N ILE A 23 30.41 -6.71 -31.02
CA ILE A 23 30.78 -7.75 -30.06
C ILE A 23 31.39 -7.08 -28.84
N ASN A 24 30.83 -7.36 -27.67
CA ASN A 24 31.33 -6.85 -26.40
C ASN A 24 31.82 -8.01 -25.54
N VAL A 25 33.07 -7.92 -25.07
CA VAL A 25 33.70 -8.90 -24.18
C VAL A 25 33.86 -8.27 -22.80
N SER A 26 33.32 -8.92 -21.79
CA SER A 26 33.42 -8.51 -20.39
C SER A 26 33.92 -9.65 -19.51
N GLY A 27 34.59 -9.32 -18.40
CA GLY A 27 35.29 -10.31 -17.56
C GLY A 27 36.73 -10.56 -17.99
N SER A 28 37.38 -11.54 -17.38
CA SER A 28 38.76 -11.95 -17.70
C SER A 28 38.98 -13.43 -17.37
N LEU A 29 39.85 -14.09 -18.12
CA LEU A 29 40.11 -15.52 -17.93
C LEU A 29 40.66 -15.81 -16.53
N ASN A 30 41.48 -14.92 -15.96
CA ASN A 30 42.02 -15.05 -14.60
C ASN A 30 41.20 -14.34 -13.51
N GLY A 31 39.99 -13.85 -13.84
CA GLY A 31 39.13 -13.07 -12.94
C GLY A 31 37.67 -13.52 -12.97
N ARG A 32 36.74 -12.62 -13.33
CA ARG A 32 35.30 -12.96 -13.44
C ARG A 32 35.01 -13.68 -14.76
N ASN A 33 34.05 -14.62 -14.75
CA ASN A 33 33.59 -15.37 -15.94
C ASN A 33 33.50 -14.47 -17.18
N VAL A 34 34.09 -14.93 -18.28
CA VAL A 34 34.13 -14.14 -19.52
C VAL A 34 32.77 -14.23 -20.21
N ARG A 35 32.12 -13.09 -20.43
CA ARG A 35 30.85 -12.99 -21.18
C ARG A 35 31.11 -12.27 -22.49
N VAL A 36 30.77 -12.95 -23.59
CA VAL A 36 30.83 -12.44 -24.96
C VAL A 36 29.41 -12.23 -25.47
N GLU A 37 29.04 -10.98 -25.70
CA GLU A 37 27.76 -10.58 -26.27
C GLU A 37 27.94 -10.19 -27.73
N LEU A 38 27.24 -10.86 -28.65
CA LEU A 38 27.22 -10.56 -30.08
C LEU A 38 25.87 -9.94 -30.45
N GLN A 39 25.91 -8.73 -31.00
CA GLN A 39 24.74 -7.96 -31.41
C GLN A 39 24.76 -7.73 -32.92
N LEU A 40 23.70 -8.13 -33.61
CA LEU A 40 23.50 -7.95 -35.04
C LEU A 40 22.36 -6.95 -35.29
N LYS A 41 22.65 -5.92 -36.08
CA LYS A 41 21.73 -4.82 -36.44
C LYS A 41 21.50 -4.76 -37.94
N ASN A 42 20.38 -4.15 -38.34
CA ASN A 42 19.97 -3.95 -39.74
C ASN A 42 19.84 -5.26 -40.54
N CYS A 43 19.29 -6.30 -39.92
CA CYS A 43 19.00 -7.57 -40.59
C CYS A 43 17.52 -7.92 -40.49
N ASN A 44 16.95 -8.41 -41.59
CA ASN A 44 15.53 -8.75 -41.71
C ASN A 44 15.29 -10.27 -41.81
N ARG A 45 16.30 -11.07 -41.48
CA ARG A 45 16.30 -12.54 -41.61
C ARG A 45 16.88 -13.20 -40.37
N THR A 46 16.64 -14.50 -40.23
CA THR A 46 17.23 -15.32 -39.17
C THR A 46 18.69 -15.62 -39.48
N TRP A 47 19.56 -15.37 -38.51
CA TRP A 47 20.98 -15.64 -38.61
C TRP A 47 21.39 -16.63 -37.52
N VAL A 48 22.37 -17.47 -37.83
CA VAL A 48 22.90 -18.47 -36.93
C VAL A 48 24.40 -18.22 -36.75
N LEU A 49 24.82 -18.13 -35.50
CA LEU A 49 26.23 -18.12 -35.13
C LEU A 49 26.76 -19.54 -35.19
N HIS A 50 27.73 -19.83 -36.07
CA HIS A 50 28.42 -21.10 -36.11
C HIS A 50 29.83 -20.93 -35.56
N TRP A 51 30.12 -21.53 -34.41
CA TRP A 51 31.26 -21.11 -33.60
C TRP A 51 31.91 -22.24 -32.81
N GLY A 52 33.16 -22.04 -32.42
CA GLY A 52 33.92 -22.95 -31.57
C GLY A 52 35.03 -22.21 -30.79
N PHE A 53 35.53 -22.87 -29.76
CA PHE A 53 36.66 -22.42 -28.97
C PHE A 53 37.98 -22.83 -29.61
N THR A 54 39.01 -22.02 -29.37
CA THR A 54 40.39 -22.36 -29.71
C THR A 54 41.28 -22.26 -28.46
N PHE A 55 42.30 -23.10 -28.41
CA PHE A 55 43.27 -23.17 -27.32
C PHE A 55 44.63 -22.62 -27.79
N PRO A 56 45.50 -22.17 -26.87
CA PRO A 56 46.84 -21.68 -27.21
C PRO A 56 47.61 -22.70 -28.07
N GLY A 57 48.02 -22.28 -29.27
CA GLY A 57 48.79 -23.11 -30.21
C GLY A 57 47.97 -24.13 -31.03
N ASN A 58 46.65 -24.23 -30.85
CA ASN A 58 45.78 -25.12 -31.61
C ASN A 58 44.67 -24.36 -32.35
N ARG A 59 44.61 -24.52 -33.68
CA ARG A 59 43.64 -23.84 -34.55
C ARG A 59 42.38 -24.67 -34.83
N SER A 60 42.28 -25.88 -34.31
CA SER A 60 41.07 -26.69 -34.41
C SER A 60 39.96 -26.11 -33.54
N TRP A 61 38.71 -26.24 -33.99
CA TRP A 61 37.55 -25.79 -33.24
C TRP A 61 37.10 -26.84 -32.24
N PHE A 62 36.82 -26.40 -31.02
CA PHE A 62 36.37 -27.24 -29.92
C PHE A 62 35.07 -26.73 -29.33
N ILE A 63 34.25 -27.64 -28.79
CA ILE A 63 33.01 -27.33 -28.08
C ILE A 63 32.95 -28.12 -26.77
N PRO A 64 32.11 -27.72 -25.80
CA PRO A 64 31.97 -28.44 -24.54
C PRO A 64 31.50 -29.89 -24.77
N GLY A 65 32.13 -30.84 -24.10
CA GLY A 65 31.76 -32.26 -24.07
C GLY A 65 30.85 -32.61 -22.90
N ASP A 66 30.50 -33.88 -22.78
CA ASP A 66 29.42 -34.36 -21.88
C ASP A 66 29.88 -34.51 -20.41
N GLY A 67 30.96 -33.83 -20.00
CA GLY A 67 31.47 -33.81 -18.63
C GLY A 67 32.15 -32.48 -18.29
N SER A 68 32.18 -32.12 -17.00
CA SER A 68 32.79 -30.87 -16.51
C SER A 68 34.30 -30.86 -16.86
N ASN A 69 34.68 -30.13 -17.91
CA ASN A 69 36.02 -29.97 -18.49
C ASN A 69 36.45 -30.97 -19.59
N SER A 70 35.51 -31.66 -20.26
CA SER A 70 35.83 -32.38 -21.50
C SER A 70 35.54 -31.51 -22.73
N TYR A 71 36.38 -31.58 -23.77
CA TYR A 71 36.23 -30.85 -25.03
C TYR A 71 36.21 -31.83 -26.21
N LYS A 72 35.27 -31.64 -27.13
CA LYS A 72 35.21 -32.41 -28.37
C LYS A 72 35.52 -31.52 -29.58
N PRO A 73 36.25 -32.03 -30.59
CA PRO A 73 36.46 -31.29 -31.83
C PRO A 73 35.11 -31.11 -32.52
N GLY A 74 34.80 -29.89 -32.91
CA GLY A 74 33.50 -29.57 -33.50
C GLY A 74 33.13 -28.10 -33.37
N ALA A 75 31.91 -27.79 -33.77
CA ALA A 75 31.36 -26.45 -33.82
C ALA A 75 29.90 -26.46 -33.38
N LEU A 76 29.49 -25.43 -32.64
CA LEU A 76 28.11 -25.22 -32.21
C LEU A 76 27.39 -24.28 -33.17
N GLN A 77 26.07 -24.42 -33.26
CA GLN A 77 25.20 -23.49 -33.97
C GLN A 77 24.20 -22.89 -32.99
N THR A 78 24.21 -21.57 -32.87
CA THR A 78 23.34 -20.83 -31.96
C THR A 78 22.57 -19.78 -32.74
N PRO A 79 21.23 -19.86 -32.82
CA PRO A 79 20.44 -18.85 -33.52
C PRO A 79 20.43 -17.53 -32.77
N PHE A 80 20.49 -16.41 -33.48
CA PHE A 80 20.29 -15.09 -32.88
C PHE A 80 18.82 -14.88 -32.51
N THR A 81 18.57 -14.31 -31.32
CA THR A 81 17.22 -14.01 -30.84
C THR A 81 16.90 -12.52 -31.00
N LYS A 82 15.68 -12.20 -31.47
CA LYS A 82 15.22 -10.81 -31.63
C LYS A 82 14.78 -10.23 -30.29
N VAL A 83 15.24 -9.02 -29.97
CA VAL A 83 14.80 -8.30 -28.76
C VAL A 83 13.42 -7.66 -29.02
N GLN A 84 12.47 -7.79 -28.09
CA GLN A 84 11.05 -7.42 -28.25
C GLN A 84 10.77 -5.93 -28.60
N SER A 85 11.77 -5.05 -28.54
CA SER A 85 11.62 -3.60 -28.77
C SER A 85 12.59 -3.00 -29.81
N GLY A 86 13.01 -3.76 -30.83
CA GLY A 86 13.76 -3.20 -31.97
C GLY A 86 14.24 -4.21 -33.02
N ASP A 87 14.88 -3.74 -34.09
CA ASP A 87 15.53 -4.59 -35.12
C ASP A 87 16.97 -4.97 -34.69
N LEU A 88 17.08 -5.49 -33.47
CA LEU A 88 18.32 -5.93 -32.83
C LEU A 88 18.24 -7.42 -32.50
N TYR A 89 19.28 -8.16 -32.89
CA TYR A 89 19.40 -9.60 -32.71
C TYR A 89 20.64 -9.91 -31.85
N VAL A 90 20.51 -10.74 -30.82
CA VAL A 90 21.57 -10.94 -29.83
C VAL A 90 21.87 -12.44 -29.57
N VAL A 91 23.15 -12.75 -29.33
CA VAL A 91 23.63 -14.02 -28.76
C VAL A 91 24.57 -13.72 -27.60
N ASN A 92 24.37 -14.39 -26.47
CA ASN A 92 25.22 -14.29 -25.30
C ASN A 92 25.93 -15.62 -25.04
N ILE A 93 27.25 -15.58 -24.88
CA ILE A 93 28.09 -16.74 -24.56
C ILE A 93 28.82 -16.44 -23.26
N GLU A 94 28.68 -17.33 -22.28
CA GLU A 94 29.40 -17.25 -21.00
C GLU A 94 30.40 -18.40 -20.87
N LEU A 95 31.62 -18.07 -20.49
CA LEU A 95 32.74 -18.99 -20.41
C LEU A 95 33.31 -19.05 -19.00
N LEU A 96 33.52 -20.29 -18.55
CA LEU A 96 33.96 -20.64 -17.21
C LEU A 96 35.39 -21.19 -17.18
N ASP A 97 35.96 -21.62 -18.32
CA ASP A 97 37.29 -22.23 -18.36
C ASP A 97 38.38 -21.22 -18.78
N PRO A 98 39.37 -20.92 -17.91
CA PRO A 98 40.46 -20.00 -18.20
C PRO A 98 41.40 -20.50 -19.33
N LYS A 99 41.33 -21.76 -19.73
CA LYS A 99 42.19 -22.35 -20.77
C LYS A 99 41.81 -21.93 -22.19
N ILE A 100 40.60 -21.42 -22.40
CA ILE A 100 40.10 -21.02 -23.72
C ILE A 100 40.75 -19.69 -24.12
N GLN A 101 41.42 -19.65 -25.28
CA GLN A 101 42.13 -18.45 -25.73
C GLN A 101 41.22 -17.50 -26.51
N ALA A 102 40.39 -18.03 -27.40
CA ALA A 102 39.59 -17.22 -28.31
C ALA A 102 38.34 -17.98 -28.77
N ILE A 103 37.31 -17.22 -29.10
CA ILE A 103 36.14 -17.71 -29.84
C ILE A 103 36.37 -17.43 -31.32
N GLU A 104 36.31 -18.48 -32.15
CA GLU A 104 36.24 -18.35 -33.60
C GLU A 104 34.85 -18.70 -34.11
N PHE A 105 34.36 -17.93 -35.09
CA PHE A 105 33.01 -18.13 -35.62
C PHE A 105 32.84 -17.63 -37.05
N VAL A 106 31.74 -18.07 -37.66
CA VAL A 106 31.20 -17.58 -38.93
C VAL A 106 29.69 -17.40 -38.80
N LEU A 107 29.10 -16.50 -39.60
CA LEU A 107 27.66 -16.29 -39.59
C LEU A 107 27.03 -17.05 -40.75
N LYS A 108 26.02 -17.88 -40.45
CA LYS A 108 25.23 -18.60 -41.44
C LYS A 108 23.86 -17.92 -41.60
N ASP A 109 23.45 -17.64 -42.82
CA ASP A 109 22.07 -17.23 -43.11
C ASP A 109 21.16 -18.46 -42.87
N GLY A 110 20.15 -18.33 -42.00
CA GLY A 110 19.26 -19.44 -41.68
C GLY A 110 18.31 -19.80 -42.82
N SER A 111 18.13 -18.90 -43.79
CA SER A 111 17.18 -19.02 -44.90
C SER A 111 17.83 -19.35 -46.25
N ARG A 112 19.15 -19.18 -46.36
CA ARG A 112 19.97 -19.47 -47.55
C ARG A 112 21.25 -20.14 -47.09
N ASP A 113 21.80 -21.12 -47.80
CA ASP A 113 23.08 -21.77 -47.41
C ASP A 113 24.31 -20.86 -47.71
N ARG A 114 24.21 -19.58 -47.32
CA ARG A 114 25.21 -18.53 -47.46
C ARG A 114 25.93 -18.35 -46.13
N TRP A 115 27.26 -18.29 -46.20
CA TRP A 115 28.14 -18.13 -45.06
C TRP A 115 28.91 -16.81 -45.17
N LEU A 116 28.90 -16.02 -44.11
CA LEU A 116 29.67 -14.79 -44.01
C LEU A 116 30.96 -15.03 -43.21
N LYS A 117 32.07 -14.61 -43.81
CA LYS A 117 33.44 -14.74 -43.32
C LYS A 117 34.12 -13.38 -43.40
N LEU A 118 35.09 -13.12 -42.53
CA LEU A 118 35.87 -11.88 -42.51
C LEU A 118 37.10 -12.04 -43.40
N ASN A 119 37.17 -11.33 -44.53
CA ASN A 119 38.34 -11.32 -45.44
C ASN A 119 38.86 -12.72 -45.82
N ASN A 120 37.95 -13.62 -46.24
CA ASN A 120 38.21 -15.04 -46.54
C ASN A 120 38.66 -15.92 -45.36
N GLY A 121 38.66 -15.40 -44.13
CA GLY A 121 38.90 -16.13 -42.87
C GLY A 121 37.72 -16.10 -41.90
N ASN A 122 37.80 -16.86 -40.81
CA ASN A 122 36.78 -16.86 -39.75
C ASN A 122 36.88 -15.58 -38.90
N PHE A 123 35.79 -15.15 -38.28
CA PHE A 123 35.86 -14.13 -37.23
C PHE A 123 36.54 -14.72 -36.00
N ARG A 124 37.43 -13.97 -35.36
CA ARG A 124 38.14 -14.40 -34.15
C ARG A 124 38.11 -13.29 -33.12
N VAL A 125 37.71 -13.64 -31.89
CA VAL A 125 37.68 -12.74 -30.73
C VAL A 125 38.56 -13.36 -29.65
N GLU A 126 39.68 -12.70 -29.35
CA GLU A 126 40.61 -13.12 -28.31
C GLU A 126 40.08 -12.70 -26.93
N LEU A 127 40.15 -13.63 -25.96
CA LEU A 127 39.65 -13.39 -24.62
C LEU A 127 40.76 -12.77 -23.75
N PRO A 128 40.46 -11.76 -22.94
CA PRO A 128 41.47 -11.08 -22.13
C PRO A 128 41.95 -11.96 -20.97
N GLU A 129 43.26 -12.17 -20.85
CA GLU A 129 43.87 -12.96 -19.77
C GLU A 129 43.80 -12.25 -18.41
N HIS A 130 43.96 -10.92 -18.40
CA HIS A 130 43.99 -10.11 -17.18
C HIS A 130 43.10 -8.87 -17.29
N ASP A 131 42.52 -8.45 -16.17
CA ASP A 131 41.75 -7.21 -16.08
C ASP A 131 42.72 -6.03 -15.92
N GLU A 132 42.86 -5.17 -16.94
CA GLU A 132 43.68 -3.94 -16.87
C GLU A 132 43.08 -2.84 -15.97
N ASN A 133 42.29 -3.22 -14.97
CA ASN A 133 41.88 -2.34 -13.87
C ASN A 133 42.59 -2.72 -12.57
N VAL A 134 43.91 -2.99 -12.64
CA VAL A 134 44.79 -2.76 -11.48
C VAL A 134 45.12 -1.26 -11.43
N VAL A 135 44.08 -0.45 -11.23
CA VAL A 135 44.24 0.68 -10.32
C VAL A 135 44.42 0.01 -8.97
N THR A 136 45.60 0.14 -8.36
CA THR A 136 45.85 -0.24 -6.97
C THR A 136 44.64 0.20 -6.14
N GLN A 137 43.78 -0.75 -5.75
CA GLN A 137 42.69 -0.44 -4.84
C GLN A 137 43.36 0.04 -3.55
N HIS A 138 43.33 1.34 -3.34
CA HIS A 138 43.85 1.98 -2.15
C HIS A 138 43.04 1.42 -0.98
N ILE A 139 43.58 0.41 -0.29
CA ILE A 139 42.95 -0.14 0.91
C ILE A 139 42.85 1.02 1.91
N PRO A 140 41.64 1.44 2.29
CA PRO A 140 41.47 2.58 3.18
C PRO A 140 42.22 2.34 4.48
N LYS A 141 42.92 3.36 4.98
CA LYS A 141 43.76 3.28 6.17
C LYS A 141 42.99 2.72 7.38
N ASP A 142 41.69 3.05 7.50
CA ASP A 142 40.81 2.56 8.57
C ASP A 142 40.57 1.04 8.56
N VAL A 143 40.72 0.38 7.41
CA VAL A 143 40.59 -1.07 7.28
C VAL A 143 41.92 -1.74 7.65
N ILE A 144 43.04 -1.15 7.26
CA ILE A 144 44.37 -1.61 7.64
C ILE A 144 44.58 -1.45 9.15
N ASP A 145 44.25 -0.28 9.72
CA ASP A 145 44.36 0.00 11.15
C ASP A 145 43.53 -0.99 11.98
N ARG A 146 42.29 -1.29 11.56
CA ARG A 146 41.45 -2.30 12.21
C ARG A 146 42.04 -3.69 12.12
N ARG A 147 42.60 -4.06 10.97
CA ARG A 147 43.21 -5.39 10.79
C ARG A 147 44.52 -5.54 11.56
N ALA A 148 45.33 -4.48 11.63
CA ALA A 148 46.54 -4.41 12.44
C ALA A 148 46.20 -4.54 13.93
N TYR A 149 45.14 -3.88 14.40
CA TYR A 149 44.64 -4.02 15.76
C TYR A 149 44.19 -5.46 16.07
N GLN A 150 43.52 -6.14 15.12
CA GLN A 150 43.16 -7.56 15.29
C GLN A 150 44.38 -8.48 15.35
N ILE A 151 45.43 -8.21 14.56
CA ILE A 151 46.70 -8.95 14.64
C ILE A 151 47.33 -8.74 16.02
N TRP A 152 47.33 -7.50 16.52
CA TRP A 152 47.80 -7.17 17.87
C TRP A 152 46.99 -7.87 18.98
N GLU A 153 45.66 -7.94 18.86
CA GLU A 153 44.80 -8.69 19.79
C GLU A 153 45.08 -10.19 19.76
N ARG A 154 45.25 -10.79 18.57
CA ARG A 154 45.61 -12.22 18.42
C ARG A 154 46.97 -12.55 19.02
N LYS A 155 47.89 -11.58 19.04
CA LYS A 155 49.19 -11.69 19.72
C LYS A 155 49.11 -11.49 21.25
N GLY A 156 47.91 -11.30 21.81
CA GLY A 156 47.69 -11.20 23.25
C GLY A 156 47.87 -9.79 23.82
N ARG A 157 47.71 -8.75 22.99
CA ARG A 157 47.84 -7.33 23.37
C ARG A 157 49.17 -6.98 24.09
N PRO A 158 50.33 -7.37 23.55
CA PRO A 158 51.61 -7.04 24.16
C PRO A 158 51.82 -5.51 24.15
N MET A 159 52.44 -4.95 25.21
CA MET A 159 52.91 -3.56 25.22
C MET A 159 54.05 -3.40 24.19
N GLY A 160 53.68 -3.09 22.95
CA GLY A 160 54.59 -3.07 21.80
C GLY A 160 55.38 -1.78 21.69
N SER A 161 56.66 -1.89 21.32
CA SER A 161 57.47 -0.75 20.85
C SER A 161 56.95 -0.22 19.50
N PRO A 162 57.29 1.01 19.09
CA PRO A 162 56.86 1.57 17.81
C PRO A 162 57.27 0.73 16.60
N GLN A 163 58.38 -0.02 16.68
CA GLN A 163 58.78 -0.94 15.62
C GLN A 163 57.82 -2.13 15.49
N GLN A 164 57.30 -2.66 16.60
CA GLN A 164 56.35 -3.77 16.59
C GLN A 164 55.01 -3.38 15.98
N GLN A 165 54.51 -2.18 16.31
CA GLN A 165 53.26 -1.65 15.73
C GLN A 165 53.37 -1.44 14.22
N LYS A 166 54.51 -0.98 13.73
CA LYS A 166 54.76 -0.84 12.30
C LYS A 166 54.78 -2.22 11.61
N GLN A 167 55.36 -3.22 12.26
CA GLN A 167 55.42 -4.58 11.72
C GLN A 167 54.02 -5.22 11.65
N ASP A 168 53.18 -5.03 12.67
CA ASP A 168 51.78 -5.49 12.67
C ASP A 168 50.94 -4.77 11.59
N TYR A 169 51.22 -3.49 11.35
CA TYR A 169 50.60 -2.72 10.28
C TYR A 169 51.00 -3.24 8.89
N ASP A 170 52.28 -3.50 8.65
CA ASP A 170 52.78 -4.02 7.38
C ASP A 170 52.27 -5.46 7.11
N ASP A 171 52.13 -6.27 8.16
CA ASP A 171 51.52 -7.60 8.08
C ASP A 171 50.03 -7.52 7.73
N ALA A 172 49.29 -6.55 8.31
CA ALA A 172 47.90 -6.30 7.99
C ALA A 172 47.69 -5.88 6.52
N VAL A 173 48.58 -5.03 5.99
CA VAL A 173 48.56 -4.66 4.57
C VAL A 173 48.76 -5.88 3.67
N ARG A 174 49.76 -6.72 3.97
CA ARG A 174 50.03 -7.92 3.19
C ARG A 174 48.87 -8.91 3.20
N GLU A 175 48.24 -9.14 4.35
CA GLU A 175 47.13 -10.09 4.43
C GLU A 175 45.86 -9.58 3.74
N LEU A 176 45.55 -8.29 3.84
CA LEU A 176 44.41 -7.69 3.14
C LEU A 176 44.62 -7.67 1.62
N GLN A 177 45.85 -7.37 1.17
CA GLN A 177 46.21 -7.47 -0.25
C GLN A 177 46.11 -8.91 -0.77
N PHE A 178 46.55 -9.89 0.02
CA PHE A 178 46.40 -11.31 -0.31
C PHE A 178 44.92 -11.72 -0.41
N GLN A 179 44.07 -11.27 0.51
CA GLN A 179 42.63 -11.56 0.48
C GLN A 179 41.90 -10.90 -0.69
N LEU A 180 42.27 -9.65 -1.06
CA LEU A 180 41.79 -8.99 -2.27
C LEU A 180 42.23 -9.73 -3.54
N SER A 181 43.47 -10.23 -3.58
CA SER A 181 43.99 -10.98 -4.73
C SER A 181 43.29 -12.33 -4.94
N ARG A 182 42.59 -12.84 -3.92
CA ARG A 182 41.74 -14.05 -3.99
C ARG A 182 40.28 -13.76 -4.38
N GLY A 183 39.93 -12.52 -4.69
CA GLY A 183 38.62 -12.14 -5.22
C GLY A 183 37.58 -11.70 -4.19
N LEU A 184 37.94 -11.51 -2.91
CA LEU A 184 37.04 -10.94 -1.90
C LEU A 184 36.82 -9.45 -2.18
N ALA A 185 35.56 -9.00 -2.14
CA ALA A 185 35.26 -7.58 -2.35
C ALA A 185 35.66 -6.74 -1.12
N LEU A 186 36.05 -5.48 -1.33
CA LEU A 186 36.51 -4.59 -0.26
C LEU A 186 35.43 -4.33 0.82
N ASP A 187 34.15 -4.47 0.47
CA ASP A 187 33.01 -4.39 1.38
C ASP A 187 32.84 -5.66 2.25
N GLU A 188 33.26 -6.83 1.75
CA GLU A 188 33.26 -8.08 2.53
C GLU A 188 34.40 -8.11 3.56
N LEU A 189 35.54 -7.48 3.25
CA LEU A 189 36.63 -7.26 4.22
C LEU A 189 36.21 -6.38 5.39
N ARG A 190 35.21 -5.49 5.19
CA ARG A 190 34.59 -4.70 6.26
C ARG A 190 33.54 -5.49 7.04
N GLY A 191 32.94 -6.52 6.44
CA GLY A 191 31.84 -7.31 7.02
C GLY A 191 32.26 -8.58 7.78
N ASN A 192 33.42 -9.17 7.48
CA ASN A 192 33.85 -10.45 8.05
C ASN A 192 34.44 -10.39 9.49
N SER A 193 34.19 -9.32 10.23
CA SER A 193 34.49 -9.24 11.65
C SER A 193 33.20 -9.31 12.45
N ASN A 194 32.72 -10.53 12.74
CA ASN A 194 31.89 -10.83 13.92
C ASN A 194 31.64 -12.34 14.01
N THR A 195 32.48 -13.05 14.75
CA THR A 195 32.09 -14.32 15.39
C THR A 195 32.56 -14.34 16.84
N GLU A 196 31.55 -14.30 17.70
CA GLU A 196 31.40 -14.88 19.04
C GLU A 196 32.14 -14.34 20.29
N VAL A 197 31.33 -14.37 21.37
CA VAL A 197 31.66 -14.50 22.81
C VAL A 197 31.55 -13.23 23.71
N THR A 198 30.34 -13.06 24.26
CA THR A 198 30.00 -12.92 25.70
C THR A 198 30.16 -11.58 26.47
N ARG A 199 28.99 -10.96 26.74
CA ARG A 199 28.45 -10.33 27.98
C ARG A 199 29.31 -9.42 28.89
N THR A 200 28.79 -8.18 29.00
CA THR A 200 28.56 -7.32 30.21
C THR A 200 29.73 -6.47 30.77
N PRO A 201 29.48 -5.46 31.63
CA PRO A 201 29.20 -4.05 31.27
C PRO A 201 30.14 -3.05 32.01
N THR A 202 30.23 -1.77 31.62
CA THR A 202 30.14 -0.58 32.51
C THR A 202 30.63 0.74 31.88
N LEU A 203 29.75 1.74 32.02
CA LEU A 203 29.93 3.12 32.50
C LEU A 203 30.85 4.13 31.78
N THR A 204 30.16 5.24 31.47
CA THR A 204 30.53 6.66 31.64
C THR A 204 31.33 7.38 30.56
N ARG A 205 30.55 8.19 29.81
CA ARG A 205 30.60 9.67 29.78
C ARG A 205 31.78 10.30 29.04
N ASP A 206 31.50 10.84 27.84
CA ASP A 206 31.63 12.29 27.57
C ASP A 206 31.03 12.68 26.19
N LEU A 207 30.59 13.94 26.12
CA LEU A 207 29.75 14.57 25.09
C LEU A 207 30.36 14.66 23.67
N PRO A 208 29.51 14.78 22.62
CA PRO A 208 29.91 14.66 21.23
C PRO A 208 30.45 15.98 20.65
N LYS A 209 31.54 15.90 19.89
CA LYS A 209 31.96 16.92 18.92
C LYS A 209 31.84 16.36 17.52
N ASP A 210 31.08 17.08 16.69
CA ASP A 210 31.15 17.15 15.24
C ASP A 210 31.59 15.88 14.51
N GLN A 211 30.62 14.99 14.27
CA GLN A 211 30.68 14.12 13.11
C GLN A 211 29.51 14.47 12.21
N THR A 212 29.79 15.36 11.24
CA THR A 212 29.15 15.39 9.93
C THR A 212 28.83 13.95 9.50
N VAL A 213 27.55 13.61 9.58
CA VAL A 213 26.98 12.32 9.21
C VAL A 213 27.28 12.11 7.73
N LYS A 214 28.29 11.30 7.42
CA LYS A 214 28.50 10.78 6.07
C LYS A 214 27.36 9.80 5.76
N SER A 215 26.28 10.35 5.19
CA SER A 215 25.29 9.74 4.31
C SER A 215 25.41 8.22 4.13
N LEU A 216 24.63 7.46 4.89
CA LEU A 216 24.32 6.03 4.65
C LEU A 216 23.21 5.84 3.60
N TYR A 217 22.82 6.90 2.89
CA TYR A 217 21.65 6.96 2.01
C TYR A 217 21.87 6.25 0.67
N ARG A 218 21.79 4.91 0.63
CA ARG A 218 21.78 4.16 -0.64
C ARG A 218 21.29 2.70 -0.57
N ARG A 219 20.40 2.34 0.34
CA ARG A 219 19.80 0.99 0.33
C ARG A 219 18.62 1.00 -0.66
N ARG A 220 18.81 0.45 -1.87
CA ARG A 220 17.70 0.25 -2.81
C ARG A 220 16.87 -0.95 -2.35
N HIS A 221 15.59 -0.73 -2.07
CA HIS A 221 14.65 -1.82 -1.82
C HIS A 221 14.27 -2.49 -3.15
N ASP A 222 14.04 -3.80 -3.12
CA ASP A 222 13.50 -4.52 -4.28
C ASP A 222 11.99 -4.26 -4.39
N VAL A 223 11.64 -3.08 -4.88
CA VAL A 223 10.25 -2.62 -5.05
C VAL A 223 9.43 -3.53 -5.97
N GLY A 224 10.08 -4.38 -6.78
CA GLY A 224 9.40 -5.37 -7.62
C GLY A 224 8.60 -6.39 -6.81
N GLN A 225 9.00 -6.66 -5.57
CA GLN A 225 8.28 -7.56 -4.65
C GLN A 225 6.96 -6.96 -4.14
N TRP A 226 6.76 -5.66 -4.28
CA TRP A 226 5.54 -4.97 -3.85
C TRP A 226 4.51 -4.82 -4.96
N LEU A 227 4.80 -5.33 -6.15
CA LEU A 227 3.93 -5.23 -7.31
C LEU A 227 2.58 -5.90 -7.04
N HIS A 228 1.55 -5.08 -7.00
CA HIS A 228 0.17 -5.54 -7.05
C HIS A 228 -0.33 -5.31 -8.47
N LYS A 229 -0.28 -6.34 -9.30
CA LYS A 229 -0.90 -6.30 -10.62
C LYS A 229 -2.42 -6.24 -10.47
N PRO A 230 -3.12 -5.54 -11.37
CA PRO A 230 -4.57 -5.63 -11.39
C PRO A 230 -4.92 -7.11 -11.62
N MET A 231 -5.73 -7.70 -10.72
CA MET A 231 -6.57 -8.82 -11.14
C MET A 231 -7.33 -8.29 -12.35
N GLY A 232 -7.03 -8.84 -13.53
CA GLY A 232 -7.19 -8.15 -14.80
C GLY A 232 -8.45 -7.28 -14.87
N ARG A 233 -8.24 -5.96 -15.06
CA ARG A 233 -9.24 -5.12 -15.70
C ARG A 233 -9.42 -5.69 -17.09
N SER A 234 -10.36 -6.62 -17.22
CA SER A 234 -11.02 -6.82 -18.50
C SER A 234 -11.57 -5.45 -18.89
N LYS A 235 -11.05 -4.88 -19.98
CA LYS A 235 -11.79 -3.91 -20.76
C LYS A 235 -12.99 -4.64 -21.37
N SER A 236 -13.95 -4.89 -20.51
CA SER A 236 -15.32 -5.33 -20.71
C SER A 236 -15.91 -5.32 -19.32
N PHE A 237 -17.05 -4.64 -19.15
CA PHE A 237 -17.97 -4.91 -18.05
C PHE A 237 -18.53 -6.34 -18.21
N ASN A 238 -17.67 -7.36 -18.18
CA ASN A 238 -18.05 -8.73 -17.98
C ASN A 238 -18.00 -8.98 -16.48
N ARG A 239 -19.05 -8.47 -15.82
CA ARG A 239 -19.70 -9.19 -14.72
C ARG A 239 -19.64 -10.67 -15.10
N GLN A 240 -19.14 -11.55 -14.24
CA GLN A 240 -19.22 -12.98 -14.49
C GLN A 240 -20.72 -13.29 -14.61
N VAL A 241 -21.22 -13.34 -15.84
CA VAL A 241 -22.65 -13.45 -16.11
C VAL A 241 -23.03 -14.83 -15.60
N SER A 242 -23.96 -14.87 -14.65
CA SER A 242 -24.38 -16.16 -14.12
C SER A 242 -25.04 -16.97 -15.21
N ALA A 243 -24.99 -18.29 -15.10
CA ALA A 243 -25.58 -19.18 -16.10
C ALA A 243 -27.07 -18.87 -16.35
N LEU A 244 -27.81 -18.41 -15.32
CA LEU A 244 -29.18 -17.95 -15.47
C LEU A 244 -29.27 -16.62 -16.21
N MET A 245 -28.45 -15.63 -15.86
CA MET A 245 -28.43 -14.32 -16.53
C MET A 245 -28.11 -14.47 -18.02
N ASP A 246 -27.14 -15.33 -18.37
CA ASP A 246 -26.80 -15.67 -19.76
C ASP A 246 -27.97 -16.34 -20.49
N LEU A 247 -28.70 -17.23 -19.82
CA LEU A 247 -29.85 -17.95 -20.39
C LEU A 247 -31.00 -16.98 -20.70
N VAL A 248 -31.27 -16.08 -19.75
CA VAL A 248 -32.34 -15.08 -19.85
C VAL A 248 -31.99 -14.04 -20.92
N GLU A 249 -30.74 -13.56 -20.97
CA GLU A 249 -30.28 -12.62 -22.01
C GLU A 249 -30.23 -13.29 -23.39
N LYS A 250 -29.85 -14.57 -23.53
CA LYS A 250 -29.95 -15.25 -24.84
C LYS A 250 -31.39 -15.37 -25.34
N ARG A 251 -32.35 -15.52 -24.43
CA ARG A 251 -33.76 -15.67 -24.79
C ARG A 251 -34.47 -14.33 -25.02
N TYR A 252 -34.15 -13.32 -24.20
CA TYR A 252 -34.87 -12.04 -24.14
C TYR A 252 -33.99 -10.82 -24.45
N GLY A 253 -32.66 -10.95 -24.50
CA GLY A 253 -31.68 -9.88 -24.69
C GLY A 253 -31.10 -9.78 -26.11
N GLY A 254 -31.90 -10.03 -27.14
CA GLY A 254 -31.47 -9.77 -28.52
C GLY A 254 -31.52 -8.27 -28.84
N GLY A 255 -30.36 -7.60 -28.93
CA GLY A 255 -30.21 -6.20 -29.37
C GLY A 255 -30.04 -5.17 -28.23
N ASP A 256 -29.97 -3.87 -28.60
CA ASP A 256 -29.81 -2.70 -27.69
C ASP A 256 -31.03 -2.42 -26.76
N ASP A 257 -31.99 -3.36 -26.67
CA ASP A 257 -33.24 -3.20 -25.94
C ASP A 257 -33.09 -3.31 -24.41
N VAL A 258 -31.99 -3.87 -23.90
CA VAL A 258 -31.76 -4.04 -22.46
C VAL A 258 -31.11 -2.79 -21.89
N VAL A 259 -31.83 -2.11 -21.00
CA VAL A 259 -31.42 -0.82 -20.42
C VAL A 259 -30.71 -0.97 -19.08
N SER A 260 -31.13 -1.95 -18.26
CA SER A 260 -30.53 -2.21 -16.94
C SER A 260 -30.68 -3.68 -16.55
N ARG A 261 -29.78 -4.18 -15.72
CA ARG A 261 -29.77 -5.58 -15.25
C ARG A 261 -29.30 -5.70 -13.81
N GLN A 262 -30.00 -6.50 -13.02
CA GLN A 262 -29.68 -6.76 -11.62
C GLN A 262 -29.84 -8.25 -11.30
N SER A 263 -29.05 -8.73 -10.34
CA SER A 263 -29.13 -10.11 -9.86
C SER A 263 -29.14 -10.08 -8.35
N TYR A 264 -29.98 -10.90 -7.73
CA TYR A 264 -30.06 -11.07 -6.28
C TYR A 264 -29.82 -12.53 -5.93
N TYR A 265 -29.20 -12.74 -4.77
CA TYR A 265 -28.96 -14.07 -4.21
C TYR A 265 -29.64 -14.17 -2.84
N ALA A 266 -30.51 -15.16 -2.69
CA ALA A 266 -31.18 -15.44 -1.43
C ALA A 266 -31.01 -16.94 -1.09
N GLY A 267 -30.03 -17.24 -0.25
CA GLY A 267 -29.57 -18.61 -0.02
C GLY A 267 -29.01 -19.22 -1.32
N ASN A 268 -29.56 -20.36 -1.75
CA ASN A 268 -29.18 -21.03 -3.01
C ASN A 268 -30.01 -20.55 -4.22
N CYS A 269 -30.85 -19.52 -4.03
CA CYS A 269 -31.74 -19.01 -5.06
C CYS A 269 -31.10 -17.82 -5.77
N GLU A 270 -31.01 -17.89 -7.09
CA GLU A 270 -30.65 -16.75 -7.93
C GLU A 270 -31.90 -16.13 -8.55
N ILE A 271 -32.00 -14.81 -8.45
CA ILE A 271 -33.06 -13.99 -9.05
C ILE A 271 -32.40 -13.00 -10.01
N VAL A 272 -32.85 -12.97 -11.25
CA VAL A 272 -32.40 -12.05 -12.29
C VAL A 272 -33.51 -11.07 -12.61
N VAL A 273 -33.19 -9.78 -12.67
CA VAL A 273 -34.13 -8.73 -13.08
C VAL A 273 -33.55 -7.95 -14.25
N LEU A 274 -34.31 -7.83 -15.34
CA LEU A 274 -33.95 -7.06 -16.53
C LEU A 274 -34.93 -5.93 -16.75
N LEU A 275 -34.40 -4.74 -17.03
CA LEU A 275 -35.15 -3.62 -17.59
C LEU A 275 -34.94 -3.61 -19.10
N ARG A 276 -36.02 -3.65 -19.85
CA ARG A 276 -36.00 -3.55 -21.31
C ARG A 276 -36.88 -2.39 -21.78
N VAL A 277 -36.48 -1.78 -22.88
CA VAL A 277 -37.30 -0.80 -23.59
C VAL A 277 -37.56 -1.32 -24.99
N ILE A 278 -38.77 -1.81 -25.23
CA ILE A 278 -39.18 -2.40 -26.51
C ILE A 278 -40.17 -1.44 -27.14
N ARG A 279 -39.80 -0.85 -28.30
CA ARG A 279 -40.65 0.13 -29.01
C ARG A 279 -41.14 1.28 -28.12
N GLY A 280 -40.32 1.69 -27.14
CA GLY A 280 -40.61 2.75 -26.19
C GLY A 280 -41.43 2.34 -24.96
N GLU A 281 -41.84 1.07 -24.84
CA GLU A 281 -42.50 0.54 -23.64
C GLU A 281 -41.47 -0.06 -22.67
N VAL A 282 -41.65 0.20 -21.38
CA VAL A 282 -40.76 -0.27 -20.32
C VAL A 282 -41.22 -1.64 -19.82
N HIS A 283 -40.35 -2.64 -19.95
CA HIS A 283 -40.58 -4.01 -19.48
C HIS A 283 -39.63 -4.36 -18.34
N VAL A 284 -40.16 -4.92 -17.27
CA VAL A 284 -39.36 -5.49 -16.16
C VAL A 284 -39.55 -7.00 -16.16
N LEU A 285 -38.50 -7.73 -16.51
CA LEU A 285 -38.47 -9.18 -16.43
C LEU A 285 -37.86 -9.61 -15.10
N VAL A 286 -38.53 -10.50 -14.37
CA VAL A 286 -38.00 -11.16 -13.18
C VAL A 286 -37.89 -12.66 -13.47
N ALA A 287 -36.70 -13.24 -13.35
CA ALA A 287 -36.40 -14.62 -13.73
C ALA A 287 -35.66 -15.38 -12.62
N MET A 288 -35.89 -16.70 -12.53
CA MET A 288 -35.31 -17.60 -11.52
C MET A 288 -35.09 -19.01 -12.10
N ASN A 289 -34.14 -19.78 -11.57
CA ASN A 289 -33.83 -21.15 -12.02
C ASN A 289 -34.39 -22.27 -11.11
N ILE A 290 -35.43 -21.98 -10.33
CA ILE A 290 -36.02 -22.92 -9.37
C ILE A 290 -37.21 -23.64 -9.99
N LYS A 291 -37.42 -24.92 -9.64
CA LYS A 291 -38.62 -25.69 -10.02
C LYS A 291 -39.75 -25.54 -9.00
N GLY A 292 -40.99 -25.62 -9.47
CA GLY A 292 -42.19 -25.60 -8.63
C GLY A 292 -43.04 -24.34 -8.84
N SER A 293 -44.16 -24.24 -8.12
CA SER A 293 -45.07 -23.09 -8.23
C SER A 293 -44.50 -21.89 -7.49
N ILE A 294 -44.03 -20.89 -8.26
CA ILE A 294 -43.44 -19.65 -7.74
C ILE A 294 -44.39 -18.49 -8.00
N VAL A 295 -44.55 -17.62 -7.00
CA VAL A 295 -45.36 -16.40 -7.11
C VAL A 295 -44.51 -15.18 -6.80
N LEU A 296 -44.52 -14.22 -7.72
CA LEU A 296 -43.98 -12.88 -7.52
C LEU A 296 -45.05 -12.04 -6.80
N HIS A 297 -44.78 -11.61 -5.58
CA HIS A 297 -45.63 -10.65 -4.87
C HIS A 297 -44.97 -9.28 -4.95
N TRP A 298 -45.59 -8.33 -5.65
CA TRP A 298 -44.94 -7.08 -6.05
C TRP A 298 -45.85 -5.86 -5.97
N GLY A 299 -45.23 -4.69 -5.91
CA GLY A 299 -45.86 -3.38 -5.92
C GLY A 299 -44.98 -2.35 -6.63
N LEU A 300 -45.58 -1.22 -7.00
CA LEU A 300 -44.92 -0.12 -7.71
C LEU A 300 -44.54 1.00 -6.75
N SER A 301 -43.46 1.70 -7.10
CA SER A 301 -42.98 2.90 -6.43
C SER A 301 -43.12 4.10 -7.37
N LYS A 302 -43.87 5.13 -6.97
CA LYS A 302 -44.12 6.35 -7.77
C LYS A 302 -43.25 7.52 -7.34
N LEU A 303 -42.97 7.66 -6.05
CA LEU A 303 -42.32 8.84 -5.46
C LEU A 303 -41.10 8.49 -4.60
N SER A 304 -41.04 7.30 -4.00
CA SER A 304 -39.91 6.91 -3.13
C SER A 304 -39.53 5.43 -3.27
N SER A 305 -38.27 5.11 -2.97
CA SER A 305 -37.73 3.73 -3.01
C SER A 305 -38.38 2.75 -2.03
N VAL A 306 -39.09 3.27 -1.01
CA VAL A 306 -39.73 2.50 0.07
C VAL A 306 -41.24 2.32 -0.16
N GLU A 307 -41.80 3.05 -1.11
CA GLU A 307 -43.22 3.02 -1.44
C GLU A 307 -43.60 1.69 -2.11
N TRP A 308 -44.64 1.03 -1.57
CA TRP A 308 -45.22 -0.20 -2.12
C TRP A 308 -46.70 0.03 -2.40
N LEU A 309 -47.04 0.27 -3.67
CA LEU A 309 -48.41 0.47 -4.12
C LEU A 309 -48.88 -0.69 -5.00
N ALA A 310 -50.17 -1.04 -4.88
CA ALA A 310 -50.78 -1.96 -5.82
C ALA A 310 -50.71 -1.39 -7.25
N PRO A 311 -50.28 -2.20 -8.24
CA PRO A 311 -50.24 -1.73 -9.62
C PRO A 311 -51.67 -1.49 -10.16
N PRO A 312 -51.84 -0.52 -11.07
CA PRO A 312 -53.08 -0.34 -11.82
C PRO A 312 -53.54 -1.64 -12.53
N PRO A 313 -54.84 -1.94 -12.58
CA PRO A 313 -55.35 -3.18 -13.21
C PRO A 313 -54.98 -3.35 -14.69
N ASP A 314 -54.71 -2.26 -15.39
CA ASP A 314 -54.34 -2.24 -16.81
C ASP A 314 -52.87 -2.59 -17.08
N LEU A 315 -52.04 -2.68 -16.03
CA LEU A 315 -50.61 -3.05 -16.10
C LEU A 315 -50.33 -4.47 -15.62
N LEU A 316 -51.37 -5.24 -15.29
CA LEU A 316 -51.22 -6.59 -14.76
C LEU A 316 -50.76 -7.57 -15.84
N PRO A 317 -49.67 -8.31 -15.63
CA PRO A 317 -49.29 -9.44 -16.47
C PRO A 317 -50.36 -10.53 -16.53
N GLU A 318 -50.19 -11.46 -17.48
CA GLU A 318 -50.98 -12.69 -17.47
C GLU A 318 -50.72 -13.49 -16.18
N LYS A 319 -51.73 -14.21 -15.69
CA LYS A 319 -51.69 -14.96 -14.42
C LYS A 319 -51.42 -14.08 -13.19
N SER A 320 -51.84 -12.82 -13.24
CA SER A 320 -51.81 -11.92 -12.10
C SER A 320 -53.14 -11.92 -11.33
N LYS A 321 -53.04 -11.78 -10.00
CA LYS A 321 -54.16 -11.56 -9.08
C LYS A 321 -53.84 -10.35 -8.21
N LEU A 322 -54.71 -9.34 -8.23
CA LEU A 322 -54.63 -8.24 -7.27
C LEU A 322 -54.98 -8.74 -5.86
N VAL A 323 -54.19 -8.31 -4.89
CA VAL A 323 -54.40 -8.55 -3.46
C VAL A 323 -54.35 -7.20 -2.73
N PRO A 324 -54.86 -7.09 -1.49
CA PRO A 324 -54.81 -5.81 -0.77
C PRO A 324 -53.40 -5.23 -0.72
N GLY A 325 -53.20 -4.07 -1.37
CA GLY A 325 -51.93 -3.35 -1.40
C GLY A 325 -50.86 -3.86 -2.38
N ALA A 326 -51.09 -4.93 -3.15
CA ALA A 326 -50.07 -5.52 -4.02
C ALA A 326 -50.66 -6.34 -5.19
N CYS A 327 -49.78 -6.88 -6.04
CA CYS A 327 -50.13 -7.87 -7.04
C CYS A 327 -49.36 -9.17 -6.80
N GLN A 328 -50.01 -10.30 -7.03
CA GLN A 328 -49.38 -11.62 -7.08
C GLN A 328 -49.40 -12.13 -8.52
N THR A 329 -48.25 -12.50 -9.07
CA THR A 329 -48.12 -12.99 -10.45
C THR A 329 -47.37 -14.30 -10.47
N TYR A 330 -47.94 -15.31 -11.13
CA TYR A 330 -47.31 -16.63 -11.22
C TYR A 330 -46.22 -16.62 -12.29
N PHE A 331 -45.06 -17.17 -11.96
CA PHE A 331 -44.00 -17.33 -12.95
C PHE A 331 -44.39 -18.35 -14.02
N THR A 332 -43.88 -18.15 -15.23
CA THR A 332 -44.05 -19.08 -16.35
C THR A 332 -42.72 -19.75 -16.67
N GLU A 333 -42.72 -21.08 -16.77
CA GLU A 333 -41.54 -21.85 -17.11
C GLU A 333 -41.19 -21.71 -18.61
N VAL A 334 -39.90 -21.52 -18.87
CA VAL A 334 -39.29 -21.37 -20.18
C VAL A 334 -38.19 -22.41 -20.32
N ALA A 335 -38.40 -23.37 -21.22
CA ALA A 335 -37.38 -24.34 -21.61
C ALA A 335 -36.47 -23.73 -22.70
N THR A 336 -35.17 -23.94 -22.57
CA THR A 336 -34.15 -23.53 -23.54
C THR A 336 -33.22 -24.70 -23.86
N SER A 337 -32.42 -24.60 -24.93
CA SER A 337 -31.45 -25.64 -25.30
C SER A 337 -30.40 -25.94 -24.21
N ASN A 338 -30.17 -24.99 -23.29
CA ASN A 338 -29.09 -25.03 -22.30
C ASN A 338 -29.61 -25.09 -20.85
N GLY A 339 -30.90 -25.30 -20.63
CA GLY A 339 -31.51 -25.36 -19.30
C GLY A 339 -32.97 -24.88 -19.27
N PHE A 340 -33.52 -24.69 -18.09
CA PHE A 340 -34.84 -24.09 -17.89
C PHE A 340 -34.75 -22.93 -16.90
N PHE A 341 -35.67 -21.97 -17.01
CA PHE A 341 -35.88 -20.93 -16.01
C PHE A 341 -37.36 -20.55 -15.98
N GLN A 342 -37.78 -19.93 -14.89
CA GLN A 342 -39.10 -19.38 -14.73
C GLN A 342 -39.03 -17.85 -14.81
N VAL A 343 -39.99 -17.20 -15.48
CA VAL A 343 -39.98 -15.74 -15.69
C VAL A 343 -41.36 -15.10 -15.52
N VAL A 344 -41.38 -13.84 -15.08
CA VAL A 344 -42.51 -12.91 -15.16
C VAL A 344 -42.07 -11.69 -15.97
N ASP A 345 -42.88 -11.26 -16.93
CA ASP A 345 -42.69 -10.02 -17.70
C ASP A 345 -43.74 -8.99 -17.28
N ILE A 346 -43.30 -7.84 -16.80
CA ILE A 346 -44.16 -6.73 -16.35
C ILE A 346 -44.00 -5.57 -17.33
N ASN A 347 -45.02 -5.34 -18.15
CA ASN A 347 -45.07 -4.19 -19.05
C ASN A 347 -45.64 -2.96 -18.31
N LEU A 348 -44.79 -1.99 -18.02
CA LEU A 348 -45.13 -0.72 -17.37
C LEU A 348 -45.51 0.38 -18.38
N ARG A 349 -45.55 0.06 -19.68
CA ARG A 349 -45.82 0.98 -20.79
C ARG A 349 -44.89 2.19 -20.71
N GLN A 350 -45.39 3.37 -21.08
CA GLN A 350 -44.67 4.65 -20.97
C GLN A 350 -44.93 5.38 -19.65
N GLN A 351 -45.47 4.70 -18.63
CA GLN A 351 -45.79 5.33 -17.35
C GLN A 351 -44.52 5.59 -16.54
N LYS A 352 -44.47 6.74 -15.87
CA LYS A 352 -43.33 7.14 -15.04
C LYS A 352 -43.47 6.55 -13.64
N PHE A 353 -42.71 5.48 -13.39
CA PHE A 353 -42.50 4.90 -12.07
C PHE A 353 -41.02 5.02 -11.68
N GLU A 354 -40.73 5.15 -10.38
CA GLU A 354 -39.35 5.15 -9.87
C GLU A 354 -38.78 3.73 -9.82
N GLY A 355 -39.63 2.75 -9.48
CA GLY A 355 -39.19 1.38 -9.26
C GLY A 355 -40.32 0.38 -9.06
N ILE A 356 -39.92 -0.88 -8.90
CA ILE A 356 -40.74 -1.99 -8.46
C ILE A 356 -40.14 -2.57 -7.18
N GLN A 357 -41.00 -2.91 -6.22
CA GLN A 357 -40.62 -3.73 -5.07
C GLN A 357 -41.30 -5.09 -5.14
N PHE A 358 -40.61 -6.13 -4.69
CA PHE A 358 -41.17 -7.48 -4.71
C PHE A 358 -40.59 -8.40 -3.62
N VAL A 359 -41.32 -9.47 -3.35
CA VAL A 359 -40.89 -10.66 -2.60
C VAL A 359 -41.38 -11.89 -3.35
N ILE A 360 -40.73 -13.03 -3.13
CA ILE A 360 -41.05 -14.26 -3.85
C ILE A 360 -41.63 -15.28 -2.88
N TRP A 361 -42.70 -15.93 -3.27
CA TRP A 361 -43.28 -17.05 -2.54
C TRP A 361 -42.99 -18.37 -3.25
N THR A 362 -42.40 -19.32 -2.54
CA THR A 362 -42.12 -20.68 -3.03
C THR A 362 -42.40 -21.70 -1.93
N GLY A 363 -43.16 -22.75 -2.25
CA GLY A 363 -43.32 -23.94 -1.42
C GLY A 363 -43.74 -23.70 0.04
N GLY A 364 -44.46 -22.62 0.35
CA GLY A 364 -44.89 -22.28 1.71
C GLY A 364 -44.03 -21.26 2.46
N SER A 365 -43.03 -20.65 1.82
CA SER A 365 -42.13 -19.67 2.44
C SER A 365 -41.90 -18.41 1.59
N TRP A 366 -41.66 -17.29 2.26
CA TRP A 366 -41.30 -16.01 1.64
C TRP A 366 -39.79 -15.87 1.52
N ILE A 367 -39.31 -15.70 0.29
CA ILE A 367 -37.95 -15.28 -0.01
C ILE A 367 -37.90 -13.75 0.00
N LYS A 368 -36.98 -13.24 0.81
CA LYS A 368 -36.72 -11.81 1.04
C LYS A 368 -35.24 -11.51 0.85
N ASN A 369 -34.90 -10.26 0.57
CA ASN A 369 -33.54 -9.77 0.51
C ASN A 369 -33.03 -9.46 1.93
N ASN A 370 -32.40 -10.44 2.59
CA ASN A 370 -31.88 -10.28 3.96
C ASN A 370 -32.91 -9.72 4.97
N GLY A 371 -34.16 -10.16 4.86
CA GLY A 371 -35.28 -9.71 5.71
C GLY A 371 -36.10 -8.54 5.16
N ALA A 372 -35.62 -7.85 4.12
CA ALA A 372 -36.30 -6.75 3.42
C ALA A 372 -36.88 -7.19 2.05
N ASN A 373 -37.64 -6.29 1.42
CA ASN A 373 -38.15 -6.50 0.06
C ASN A 373 -37.01 -6.38 -0.97
N PHE A 374 -37.13 -7.05 -2.11
CA PHE A 374 -36.32 -6.74 -3.29
C PHE A 374 -36.81 -5.43 -3.90
N SER A 375 -35.90 -4.58 -4.38
CA SER A 375 -36.23 -3.30 -5.03
C SER A 375 -35.40 -3.10 -6.29
N PHE A 376 -36.07 -2.71 -7.39
CA PHE A 376 -35.47 -2.51 -8.70
C PHE A 376 -35.93 -1.17 -9.30
N TYR A 377 -34.97 -0.33 -9.72
CA TYR A 377 -35.22 1.04 -10.18
C TYR A 377 -35.29 1.15 -11.72
N LEU A 378 -36.19 2.02 -12.21
CA LEU A 378 -36.55 2.09 -13.64
C LEU A 378 -35.87 3.24 -14.41
N LYS A 379 -35.30 4.23 -13.74
CA LYS A 379 -34.69 5.39 -14.42
C LYS A 379 -33.33 5.05 -15.04
N ALA A 380 -33.26 5.13 -16.37
CA ALA A 380 -32.03 5.29 -17.11
C ALA A 380 -31.52 6.73 -16.98
N ILE A 381 -30.20 6.87 -16.82
CA ILE A 381 -29.46 8.13 -16.66
C ILE A 381 -29.71 9.04 -17.86
N ASN A 382 -30.43 10.15 -17.67
CA ASN A 382 -30.50 11.20 -18.68
C ASN A 382 -29.18 11.98 -18.71
N GLY A 383 -28.58 12.01 -19.92
CA GLY A 383 -27.40 12.75 -20.38
C GLY A 383 -26.77 13.80 -19.46
N GLY A 384 -25.53 13.51 -19.04
CA GLY A 384 -24.59 14.45 -18.46
C GLY A 384 -23.45 13.73 -17.75
N GLY A 385 -22.37 13.40 -18.47
CA GLY A 385 -21.10 12.87 -17.93
C GLY A 385 -21.20 11.45 -17.33
N GLU A 386 -20.62 10.46 -18.00
CA GLU A 386 -20.56 9.08 -17.52
C GLU A 386 -19.81 8.93 -16.18
N VAL A 387 -20.55 8.74 -15.08
CA VAL A 387 -20.15 7.85 -13.98
C VAL A 387 -20.99 6.59 -14.12
N LYS A 388 -20.53 5.66 -14.97
CA LYS A 388 -21.17 4.36 -15.18
C LYS A 388 -21.01 3.48 -13.94
N GLY A 389 -22.10 3.33 -13.20
CA GLY A 389 -22.25 2.38 -12.08
C GLY A 389 -22.69 3.05 -10.78
N SER A 390 -23.74 3.89 -10.81
CA SER A 390 -24.00 4.74 -9.64
C SER A 390 -24.62 3.97 -8.49
N MET A 391 -23.88 3.94 -7.37
CA MET A 391 -24.30 3.53 -6.03
C MET A 391 -25.36 4.49 -5.44
N ASN A 392 -26.33 4.92 -6.25
CA ASN A 392 -27.35 5.91 -5.88
C ASN A 392 -28.10 5.48 -4.64
N TRP A 393 -28.43 4.19 -4.52
CA TRP A 393 -29.12 3.66 -3.34
C TRP A 393 -28.34 3.93 -2.05
N LEU A 394 -27.00 3.79 -2.06
CA LEU A 394 -26.19 4.02 -0.86
C LEU A 394 -26.16 5.51 -0.52
N LEU A 395 -25.99 6.36 -1.53
CA LEU A 395 -25.96 7.81 -1.34
C LEU A 395 -27.32 8.33 -0.86
N ASP A 396 -28.41 7.83 -1.42
CA ASP A 396 -29.77 8.14 -1.01
C ASP A 396 -30.02 7.66 0.42
N GLU A 397 -29.58 6.45 0.78
CA GLU A 397 -29.73 5.91 2.14
C GLU A 397 -28.89 6.71 3.16
N ILE A 398 -27.66 7.08 2.80
CA ILE A 398 -26.80 7.96 3.61
C ILE A 398 -27.51 9.30 3.83
N ALA A 399 -28.02 9.92 2.77
CA ALA A 399 -28.69 11.21 2.85
C ALA A 399 -29.97 11.14 3.71
N GLN A 400 -30.76 10.07 3.58
CA GLN A 400 -31.97 9.86 4.38
C GLN A 400 -31.66 9.64 5.85
N ARG A 401 -30.60 8.86 6.17
CA ARG A 401 -30.20 8.53 7.54
C ARG A 401 -29.28 9.56 8.19
N GLU A 402 -28.82 10.58 7.47
CA GLU A 402 -27.95 11.62 8.03
C GLU A 402 -28.60 12.34 9.22
N LYS A 403 -29.93 12.53 9.22
CA LYS A 403 -30.67 13.08 10.36
C LYS A 403 -30.59 12.22 11.62
N GLU A 404 -30.48 10.91 11.47
CA GLU A 404 -30.27 10.00 12.59
C GLU A 404 -28.79 9.98 13.00
N ALA A 405 -27.89 10.01 12.01
CA ALA A 405 -26.45 10.03 12.24
C ALA A 405 -25.96 11.30 12.96
N GLU A 406 -26.59 12.46 12.73
CA GLU A 406 -26.24 13.71 13.42
C GLU A 406 -26.60 13.72 14.91
N ARG A 407 -27.34 12.73 15.41
CA ARG A 407 -27.64 12.63 16.85
C ARG A 407 -26.37 12.46 17.66
N SER A 408 -25.51 11.53 17.26
CA SER A 408 -24.18 11.35 17.85
C SER A 408 -23.28 10.49 16.98
N LEU A 409 -21.96 10.58 17.20
CA LEU A 409 -20.96 9.73 16.53
C LEU A 409 -21.23 8.23 16.72
N MET A 410 -21.80 7.82 17.87
CA MET A 410 -22.22 6.43 18.08
C MET A 410 -23.24 5.98 17.01
N HIS A 411 -24.30 6.76 16.77
CA HIS A 411 -25.30 6.44 15.76
C HIS A 411 -24.68 6.41 14.36
N ARG A 412 -23.83 7.40 14.04
CA ARG A 412 -23.15 7.46 12.75
C ARG A 412 -22.30 6.21 12.50
N PHE A 413 -21.50 5.76 13.48
CA PHE A 413 -20.68 4.56 13.31
C PHE A 413 -21.51 3.28 13.27
N SER A 414 -22.62 3.21 14.00
CA SER A 414 -23.58 2.11 13.88
C SER A 414 -24.21 2.03 12.48
N ILE A 415 -24.66 3.16 11.92
CA ILE A 415 -25.20 3.23 10.57
C ILE A 415 -24.11 2.90 9.54
N ALA A 416 -22.91 3.46 9.68
CA ALA A 416 -21.77 3.14 8.81
C ALA A 416 -21.44 1.64 8.83
N THR A 417 -21.50 1.00 10.00
CA THR A 417 -21.31 -0.46 10.11
C THR A 417 -22.34 -1.23 9.31
N GLU A 418 -23.63 -0.89 9.44
CA GLU A 418 -24.70 -1.54 8.67
C GLU A 418 -24.53 -1.33 7.16
N LEU A 419 -24.31 -0.08 6.73
CA LEU A 419 -24.21 0.26 5.31
C LEU A 419 -22.96 -0.37 4.67
N THR A 420 -21.82 -0.33 5.36
CA THR A 420 -20.60 -1.03 4.91
C THR A 420 -20.83 -2.53 4.80
N ASP A 421 -21.54 -3.15 5.74
CA ASP A 421 -21.80 -4.59 5.68
C ASP A 421 -22.67 -4.96 4.49
N ARG A 422 -23.63 -4.10 4.13
CA ARG A 422 -24.49 -4.24 2.95
C ARG A 422 -23.72 -4.04 1.64
N CYS A 423 -22.88 -3.00 1.56
CA CYS A 423 -22.22 -2.64 0.30
C CYS A 423 -20.85 -3.32 0.04
N LYS A 424 -20.27 -4.03 1.03
CA LYS A 424 -18.95 -4.69 0.88
C LYS A 424 -18.85 -5.71 -0.27
N GLY A 425 -19.98 -6.16 -0.81
CA GLY A 425 -20.05 -7.09 -1.95
C GLY A 425 -20.25 -6.41 -3.31
N GLU A 426 -20.45 -5.09 -3.34
CA GLU A 426 -20.80 -4.33 -4.55
C GLU A 426 -19.58 -3.68 -5.24
N GLY A 427 -18.36 -4.08 -4.84
CA GLY A 427 -17.08 -3.57 -5.36
C GLY A 427 -16.63 -2.24 -4.74
N GLU A 428 -15.57 -1.67 -5.31
CA GLU A 428 -14.89 -0.45 -4.80
C GLU A 428 -15.82 0.74 -4.56
N LEU A 429 -16.84 0.93 -5.42
CA LEU A 429 -17.74 2.08 -5.36
C LEU A 429 -18.55 2.14 -4.05
N GLY A 430 -18.93 0.99 -3.49
CA GLY A 430 -19.65 0.94 -2.22
C GLY A 430 -18.80 1.47 -1.07
N LEU A 431 -17.55 1.04 -0.99
CA LEU A 431 -16.61 1.50 0.03
C LEU A 431 -16.20 2.96 -0.19
N ILE A 432 -16.10 3.42 -1.44
CA ILE A 432 -15.85 4.84 -1.75
C ILE A 432 -16.99 5.72 -1.24
N GLY A 433 -18.25 5.29 -1.37
CA GLY A 433 -19.39 6.04 -0.80
C GLY A 433 -19.27 6.21 0.72
N ILE A 434 -18.89 5.15 1.43
CA ILE A 434 -18.62 5.20 2.88
C ILE A 434 -17.42 6.09 3.20
N LEU A 435 -16.34 6.01 2.43
CA LEU A 435 -15.15 6.84 2.58
C LEU A 435 -15.51 8.32 2.48
N VAL A 436 -16.21 8.72 1.43
CA VAL A 436 -16.60 10.12 1.21
C VAL A 436 -17.44 10.62 2.38
N TRP A 437 -18.42 9.83 2.83
CA TRP A 437 -19.27 10.21 3.96
C TRP A 437 -18.49 10.40 5.26
N LEU A 438 -17.60 9.46 5.60
CA LEU A 438 -16.79 9.56 6.81
C LEU A 438 -15.69 10.62 6.71
N ARG A 439 -15.20 10.94 5.51
CA ARG A 439 -14.26 12.03 5.28
C ARG A 439 -14.93 13.39 5.50
N PHE A 440 -16.17 13.57 5.07
CA PHE A 440 -16.95 14.77 5.40
C PHE A 440 -17.18 14.91 6.90
N MET A 441 -17.43 13.80 7.61
CA MET A 441 -17.48 13.79 9.07
C MET A 441 -16.14 14.22 9.68
N ALA A 442 -15.02 13.58 9.29
CA ALA A 442 -13.70 13.87 9.84
C ALA A 442 -13.25 15.33 9.58
N SER A 443 -13.68 15.91 8.46
CA SER A 443 -13.38 17.30 8.07
C SER A 443 -14.36 18.34 8.65
N ARG A 444 -15.25 17.95 9.58
CA ARG A 444 -16.28 18.80 10.21
C ARG A 444 -17.31 19.41 9.25
N HIS A 445 -17.51 18.82 8.07
CA HIS A 445 -18.58 19.22 7.15
C HIS A 445 -19.95 18.64 7.55
N LEU A 446 -19.96 17.60 8.40
CA LEU A 446 -21.17 17.01 8.96
C LEU A 446 -21.25 17.27 10.47
N THR A 447 -22.47 17.42 10.97
CA THR A 447 -22.75 17.56 12.41
C THR A 447 -22.44 16.24 13.13
N TRP A 448 -21.62 16.31 14.19
CA TRP A 448 -21.22 15.12 14.96
C TRP A 448 -22.25 14.69 15.99
N ASN A 449 -22.93 15.65 16.60
CA ASN A 449 -23.95 15.42 17.62
C ASN A 449 -24.92 16.60 17.66
N LYS A 450 -26.16 16.30 18.06
CA LYS A 450 -27.23 17.29 18.17
C LYS A 450 -28.25 16.80 19.17
N ASN A 451 -28.35 17.51 20.30
CA ASN A 451 -29.35 17.28 21.34
C ASN A 451 -29.48 15.81 21.81
N TYR A 452 -28.37 15.07 21.86
CA TYR A 452 -28.36 13.69 22.33
C TYR A 452 -27.13 13.43 23.19
N ASN A 453 -27.32 12.85 24.37
CA ASN A 453 -26.22 12.51 25.27
C ASN A 453 -25.84 11.04 25.09
N VAL A 454 -24.58 10.78 24.77
CA VAL A 454 -24.00 9.44 24.66
C VAL A 454 -22.68 9.36 25.43
N LYS A 455 -22.48 8.28 26.18
CA LYS A 455 -21.25 8.13 26.96
C LYS A 455 -20.07 7.82 26.01
N PRO A 456 -18.85 8.29 26.32
CA PRO A 456 -17.66 7.98 25.52
C PRO A 456 -17.42 6.48 25.28
N ARG A 457 -17.76 5.62 26.25
CA ARG A 457 -17.70 4.15 26.10
C ARG A 457 -18.59 3.62 24.97
N GLU A 458 -19.79 4.18 24.79
CA GLU A 458 -20.72 3.75 23.73
C GLU A 458 -20.24 4.18 22.34
N ILE A 459 -19.66 5.38 22.22
CA ILE A 459 -19.00 5.84 20.99
C ILE A 459 -17.84 4.90 20.65
N SER A 460 -16.97 4.64 21.63
CA SER A 460 -15.81 3.75 21.49
C SER A 460 -16.20 2.33 21.07
N GLU A 461 -17.30 1.79 21.59
CA GLU A 461 -17.81 0.47 21.22
C GLU A 461 -18.40 0.44 19.80
N ALA A 462 -19.11 1.49 19.37
CA ALA A 462 -19.59 1.59 18.00
C ALA A 462 -18.44 1.71 17.00
N GLN A 463 -17.40 2.49 17.33
CA GLN A 463 -16.15 2.54 16.56
C GLN A 463 -15.45 1.18 16.49
N ASP A 464 -15.39 0.44 17.61
CA ASP A 464 -14.81 -0.91 17.65
C ASP A 464 -15.53 -1.87 16.69
N LYS A 465 -16.87 -1.86 16.69
CA LYS A 465 -17.68 -2.67 15.77
C LYS A 465 -17.39 -2.33 14.31
N PHE A 466 -17.34 -1.04 13.99
CA PHE A 466 -17.07 -0.56 12.63
C PHE A 466 -15.65 -0.94 12.15
N THR A 467 -14.64 -0.65 12.96
CA THR A 467 -13.23 -0.93 12.60
C THR A 467 -12.94 -2.44 12.55
N ASN A 468 -13.60 -3.26 13.36
CA ASN A 468 -13.52 -4.72 13.25
C ASN A 468 -14.13 -5.23 11.93
N LEU A 469 -15.20 -4.59 11.40
CA LEU A 469 -15.73 -4.91 10.08
C LEU A 469 -14.74 -4.53 8.98
N LEU A 470 -14.15 -3.34 9.04
CA LEU A 470 -13.13 -2.88 8.10
C LEU A 470 -11.90 -3.80 8.08
N GLN A 471 -11.42 -4.23 9.26
CA GLN A 471 -10.33 -5.22 9.37
C GLN A 471 -10.67 -6.51 8.61
N ARG A 472 -11.90 -7.03 8.76
CA ARG A 472 -12.33 -8.24 8.03
C ARG A 472 -12.34 -8.02 6.52
N ILE A 473 -12.82 -6.86 6.06
CA ILE A 473 -12.82 -6.52 4.62
C ILE A 473 -11.38 -6.45 4.12
N TYR A 474 -10.48 -5.76 4.83
CA TYR A 474 -9.07 -5.64 4.48
C TYR A 474 -8.37 -7.00 4.28
N LEU A 475 -8.62 -7.95 5.18
CA LEU A 475 -8.04 -9.29 5.13
C LEU A 475 -8.64 -10.14 4.01
N ASN A 476 -9.95 -10.04 3.79
CA ASN A 476 -10.68 -10.91 2.87
C ASN A 476 -10.72 -10.40 1.41
N GLN A 477 -10.54 -9.10 1.19
CA GLN A 477 -10.68 -8.46 -0.12
C GLN A 477 -9.44 -7.62 -0.46
N PRO A 478 -8.39 -8.23 -1.05
CA PRO A 478 -7.14 -7.54 -1.36
C PRO A 478 -7.27 -6.31 -2.27
N SER A 479 -8.24 -6.29 -3.19
CA SER A 479 -8.52 -5.14 -4.07
C SER A 479 -8.97 -3.89 -3.30
N GLU A 480 -9.65 -4.08 -2.18
CA GLU A 480 -10.29 -3.00 -1.43
C GLU A 480 -9.38 -2.40 -0.34
N ARG A 481 -8.18 -2.94 -0.15
CA ARG A 481 -7.29 -2.61 0.96
C ARG A 481 -6.96 -1.12 1.03
N GLU A 482 -6.71 -0.49 -0.11
CA GLU A 482 -6.43 0.94 -0.20
C GLU A 482 -7.62 1.76 0.32
N ILE A 483 -8.82 1.51 -0.20
CA ILE A 483 -10.02 2.23 0.20
C ILE A 483 -10.34 1.98 1.68
N VAL A 484 -10.19 0.74 2.16
CA VAL A 484 -10.38 0.42 3.58
C VAL A 484 -9.38 1.19 4.47
N ARG A 485 -8.10 1.26 4.09
CA ARG A 485 -7.09 2.07 4.79
C ARG A 485 -7.52 3.54 4.85
N LEU A 486 -8.00 4.10 3.74
CA LEU A 486 -8.51 5.46 3.69
C LEU A 486 -9.72 5.67 4.61
N ILE A 487 -10.67 4.73 4.67
CA ILE A 487 -11.81 4.81 5.59
C ILE A 487 -11.32 4.79 7.04
N MET A 488 -10.42 3.86 7.37
CA MET A 488 -9.86 3.71 8.71
C MET A 488 -9.08 4.96 9.15
N SER A 489 -8.46 5.70 8.23
CA SER A 489 -7.80 6.98 8.55
C SER A 489 -8.77 8.07 9.02
N CYS A 490 -10.07 7.96 8.68
CA CYS A 490 -11.10 8.92 9.07
C CYS A 490 -11.74 8.62 10.44
N VAL A 491 -11.41 7.49 11.06
CA VAL A 491 -12.06 7.01 12.30
C VAL A 491 -11.03 6.54 13.33
N GLY A 492 -11.28 6.84 14.60
CA GLY A 492 -10.48 6.30 15.70
C GLY A 492 -10.59 4.78 15.83
N ARG A 493 -9.61 4.16 16.48
CA ARG A 493 -9.52 2.70 16.69
C ARG A 493 -10.74 2.13 17.42
N GLY A 494 -11.29 2.87 18.37
CA GLY A 494 -12.30 2.38 19.29
C GLY A 494 -11.79 1.27 20.22
N GLY A 495 -12.70 0.74 21.02
CA GLY A 495 -12.43 -0.33 21.97
C GLY A 495 -13.62 -0.61 22.88
N LYS A 496 -13.63 -1.81 23.47
CA LYS A 496 -14.64 -2.23 24.46
C LYS A 496 -14.23 -1.82 25.88
N GLY A 497 -15.20 -1.87 26.80
CA GLY A 497 -14.95 -1.75 28.24
C GLY A 497 -14.41 -0.37 28.61
N ASP A 498 -13.22 -0.35 29.20
CA ASP A 498 -12.68 0.84 29.87
C ASP A 498 -12.08 1.86 28.90
N VAL A 499 -11.79 1.50 27.65
CA VAL A 499 -11.09 2.35 26.68
C VAL A 499 -11.75 3.73 26.51
N GLY A 500 -13.06 3.76 26.25
CA GLY A 500 -13.81 5.01 26.19
C GLY A 500 -14.13 5.58 27.58
N GLN A 501 -14.29 4.73 28.60
CA GLN A 501 -14.63 5.19 29.96
C GLN A 501 -13.49 6.01 30.60
N ARG A 502 -12.24 5.69 30.28
CA ARG A 502 -11.05 6.44 30.73
C ARG A 502 -11.11 7.93 30.40
N ILE A 503 -11.75 8.31 29.29
CA ILE A 503 -11.96 9.73 28.94
C ILE A 503 -12.69 10.47 30.08
N ARG A 504 -13.68 9.82 30.70
CA ARG A 504 -14.47 10.41 31.79
C ARG A 504 -13.75 10.33 33.14
N ASP A 505 -13.05 9.24 33.40
CA ASP A 505 -12.43 9.01 34.72
C ASP A 505 -11.14 9.83 34.88
N GLU A 506 -10.36 9.98 33.82
CA GLU A 506 -9.08 10.71 33.86
C GLU A 506 -9.28 12.23 33.92
N ILE A 507 -10.30 12.80 33.27
CA ILE A 507 -10.60 14.25 33.40
C ILE A 507 -10.97 14.61 34.85
N LEU A 508 -11.72 13.76 35.54
CA LEU A 508 -12.02 13.92 36.97
C LEU A 508 -10.77 13.82 37.84
N THR A 509 -9.81 13.00 37.42
CA THR A 509 -8.51 12.85 38.11
C THR A 509 -7.66 14.11 37.93
N ILE A 510 -7.58 14.67 36.72
CA ILE A 510 -6.90 15.95 36.43
C ILE A 510 -7.49 17.07 37.30
N GLN A 511 -8.82 17.21 37.28
CA GLN A 511 -9.51 18.26 38.04
C GLN A 511 -9.25 18.17 39.55
N ARG A 512 -9.15 16.94 40.07
CA ARG A 512 -8.88 16.69 41.50
C ARG A 512 -7.42 16.95 41.87
N ASN A 513 -6.48 16.41 41.11
CA ASN A 513 -5.05 16.52 41.39
C ASN A 513 -4.54 17.96 41.29
N ASN A 514 -5.16 18.77 40.42
CA ASN A 514 -4.73 20.14 40.12
C ASN A 514 -5.72 21.20 40.64
N GLU A 515 -6.70 20.78 41.45
CA GLU A 515 -7.72 21.65 42.07
C GLU A 515 -8.43 22.60 41.09
N CYS A 516 -8.70 22.15 39.86
CA CYS A 516 -9.22 22.96 38.77
C CYS A 516 -10.65 22.57 38.35
N LYS A 517 -11.54 22.27 39.30
CA LYS A 517 -12.92 21.79 39.06
C LYS A 517 -13.92 22.85 38.55
N THR A 518 -13.51 24.10 38.32
CA THR A 518 -14.45 25.20 38.02
C THR A 518 -14.13 25.86 36.69
N GLY A 519 -15.06 26.70 36.21
CA GLY A 519 -14.91 27.42 34.94
C GLY A 519 -14.80 26.46 33.76
N MET A 520 -13.83 26.73 32.88
CA MET A 520 -13.64 26.02 31.61
C MET A 520 -13.49 24.50 31.80
N MET A 521 -12.79 24.04 32.84
CA MET A 521 -12.57 22.62 33.07
C MET A 521 -13.85 21.86 33.41
N GLU A 522 -14.81 22.50 34.08
CA GLU A 522 -16.10 21.87 34.36
C GLU A 522 -16.98 21.85 33.12
N GLU A 523 -17.01 22.95 32.37
CA GLU A 523 -17.71 23.02 31.08
C GLU A 523 -17.20 21.94 30.12
N TRP A 524 -15.87 21.77 30.02
CA TRP A 524 -15.25 20.75 29.19
C TRP A 524 -15.55 19.33 29.69
N HIS A 525 -15.49 19.09 31.00
CA HIS A 525 -15.89 17.81 31.60
C HIS A 525 -17.36 17.47 31.27
N GLN A 526 -18.28 18.43 31.38
CA GLN A 526 -19.69 18.23 31.01
C GLN A 526 -19.84 17.92 29.51
N LYS A 527 -19.06 18.59 28.65
CA LYS A 527 -19.03 18.28 27.22
C LYS A 527 -18.58 16.85 26.97
N LEU A 528 -17.43 16.44 27.51
CA LEU A 528 -16.85 15.09 27.36
C LEU A 528 -17.80 13.99 27.86
N HIS A 529 -18.47 14.23 28.99
CA HIS A 529 -19.41 13.28 29.58
C HIS A 529 -20.62 12.99 28.67
N ASN A 530 -21.07 14.00 27.92
CA ASN A 530 -22.26 13.91 27.08
C ASN A 530 -21.95 13.57 25.63
N ASN A 531 -20.84 14.06 25.08
CA ASN A 531 -20.39 13.79 23.71
C ASN A 531 -18.87 14.06 23.61
N SER A 532 -18.05 13.02 23.81
CA SER A 532 -16.63 13.12 23.44
C SER A 532 -16.48 13.12 21.92
N SER A 533 -15.54 13.91 21.42
CA SER A 533 -15.31 14.09 19.99
C SER A 533 -13.83 14.35 19.67
N PRO A 534 -13.42 14.25 18.40
CA PRO A 534 -12.04 14.55 18.00
C PRO A 534 -11.56 15.97 18.39
N ASP A 535 -12.47 16.94 18.54
CA ASP A 535 -12.13 18.30 18.98
C ASP A 535 -11.53 18.34 20.40
N ASP A 536 -11.79 17.33 21.24
CA ASP A 536 -11.24 17.25 22.59
C ASP A 536 -9.72 17.07 22.60
N ILE A 537 -9.15 16.44 21.55
CA ILE A 537 -7.70 16.32 21.38
C ILE A 537 -7.10 17.73 21.27
N ILE A 538 -7.70 18.58 20.43
CA ILE A 538 -7.22 19.94 20.17
C ILE A 538 -7.42 20.83 21.39
N ILE A 539 -8.55 20.68 22.11
CA ILE A 539 -8.79 21.41 23.37
C ILE A 539 -7.71 21.04 24.40
N CYS A 540 -7.37 19.75 24.54
CA CYS A 540 -6.32 19.29 25.44
C CYS A 540 -4.93 19.81 25.02
N GLU A 541 -4.59 19.78 23.73
CA GLU A 541 -3.35 20.35 23.18
C GLU A 541 -3.24 21.86 23.43
N ALA A 542 -4.34 22.60 23.25
CA ALA A 542 -4.38 24.03 23.54
C ALA A 542 -4.15 24.31 25.04
N LEU A 543 -4.71 23.49 25.94
CA LEU A 543 -4.46 23.60 27.38
C LEU A 543 -2.99 23.26 27.72
N LEU A 544 -2.40 22.24 27.10
CA LEU A 544 -0.97 21.93 27.28
C LEU A 544 -0.07 23.07 26.84
N ASN A 545 -0.34 23.67 25.67
CA ASN A 545 0.41 24.81 25.16
C ASN A 545 0.21 26.05 26.06
N TYR A 546 -1.01 26.28 26.55
CA TYR A 546 -1.31 27.34 27.52
C TYR A 546 -0.48 27.19 28.80
N VAL A 547 -0.46 25.99 29.41
CA VAL A 547 0.29 25.75 30.65
C VAL A 547 1.80 25.84 30.40
N THR A 548 2.29 25.25 29.32
CA THR A 548 3.74 25.22 28.98
C THR A 548 4.29 26.62 28.68
N SER A 549 3.48 27.48 28.04
CA SER A 549 3.83 28.87 27.74
C SER A 549 3.71 29.84 28.92
N GLY A 550 3.44 29.34 30.14
CA GLY A 550 3.31 30.16 31.34
C GLY A 550 1.95 30.85 31.44
N PHE A 551 0.88 30.16 31.05
CA PHE A 551 -0.51 30.62 31.12
C PHE A 551 -0.81 31.80 30.18
N ARG A 552 -0.26 31.75 28.97
CA ARG A 552 -0.50 32.75 27.92
C ARG A 552 -1.78 32.47 27.14
N THR A 553 -2.82 33.27 27.37
CA THR A 553 -4.15 33.10 26.73
C THR A 553 -4.09 33.26 25.20
N ASP A 554 -3.15 34.05 24.68
CA ASP A 554 -2.96 34.20 23.24
C ASP A 554 -2.50 32.90 22.58
N VAL A 555 -1.61 32.12 23.23
CA VAL A 555 -1.15 30.81 22.75
C VAL A 555 -2.28 29.77 22.75
N TYR A 556 -3.14 29.83 23.78
CA TYR A 556 -4.35 28.98 23.86
C TYR A 556 -5.25 29.20 22.64
N TRP A 557 -5.65 30.46 22.39
CA TRP A 557 -6.52 30.80 21.28
C TRP A 557 -5.86 30.61 19.92
N GLN A 558 -4.54 30.84 19.80
CA GLN A 558 -3.80 30.55 18.58
C GLN A 558 -3.86 29.06 18.23
N THR A 559 -3.66 28.18 19.22
CA THR A 559 -3.71 26.72 19.04
C THR A 559 -5.11 26.27 18.59
N LEU A 560 -6.16 26.78 19.22
CA LEU A 560 -7.54 26.46 18.85
C LEU A 560 -7.93 26.97 17.46
N ASN A 561 -7.65 28.24 17.16
CA ASN A 561 -8.01 28.86 15.89
C ASN A 561 -7.27 28.25 14.70
N ALA A 562 -5.99 27.86 14.87
CA ALA A 562 -5.22 27.15 13.84
C ALA A 562 -5.87 25.81 13.43
N ASN A 563 -6.71 25.24 14.30
CA ASN A 563 -7.41 23.99 14.08
C ASN A 563 -8.92 24.16 13.80
N GLY A 564 -9.38 25.40 13.60
CA GLY A 564 -10.78 25.72 13.29
C GLY A 564 -11.72 25.74 14.48
N LEU A 565 -11.21 25.79 15.72
CA LEU A 565 -12.02 25.88 16.94
C LEU A 565 -12.08 27.33 17.42
N THR A 566 -13.08 28.08 16.94
CA THR A 566 -13.32 29.45 17.40
C THR A 566 -14.11 29.48 18.72
N LYS A 567 -14.16 30.65 19.37
CA LYS A 567 -14.97 30.86 20.57
C LYS A 567 -16.45 30.58 20.33
N GLU A 568 -16.97 30.98 19.17
CA GLU A 568 -18.36 30.72 18.75
C GLU A 568 -18.59 29.21 18.56
N LYS A 569 -17.61 28.50 18.00
CA LYS A 569 -17.70 27.04 17.85
C LYS A 569 -17.77 26.34 19.20
N LEU A 570 -16.91 26.70 20.16
CA LEU A 570 -16.93 26.14 21.51
C LEU A 570 -18.26 26.42 22.25
N ALA A 571 -18.82 27.61 22.04
CA ALA A 571 -20.13 27.98 22.59
C ALA A 571 -21.30 27.26 21.91
N SER A 572 -21.12 26.77 20.68
CA SER A 572 -22.18 26.10 19.90
C SER A 572 -22.42 24.62 20.25
N TYR A 573 -21.56 24.01 21.08
CA TYR A 573 -21.77 22.62 21.52
C TYR A 573 -23.05 22.48 22.35
N ASP A 574 -23.68 21.30 22.31
CA ASP A 574 -24.83 20.94 23.18
C ASP A 574 -24.55 21.22 24.67
N ARG A 575 -23.27 21.08 25.07
CA ARG A 575 -22.72 21.52 26.35
C ARG A 575 -21.64 22.59 26.06
N PRO A 576 -22.00 23.87 26.12
CA PRO A 576 -21.11 24.96 25.74
C PRO A 576 -19.85 25.03 26.61
N ILE A 577 -18.73 25.40 25.98
CA ILE A 577 -17.52 25.87 26.67
C ILE A 577 -17.40 27.36 26.39
N THR A 578 -17.56 28.18 27.43
CA THR A 578 -17.67 29.64 27.34
C THR A 578 -16.62 30.36 28.19
N SER A 579 -16.14 29.70 29.24
CA SER A 579 -15.13 30.21 30.15
C SER A 579 -13.72 30.03 29.57
N GLU A 580 -12.81 30.94 29.90
CA GLU A 580 -11.39 30.80 29.58
C GLU A 580 -10.66 29.95 30.64
N PRO A 581 -9.56 29.25 30.27
CA PRO A 581 -8.79 28.46 31.23
C PRO A 581 -8.10 29.37 32.26
N ARG A 582 -8.30 29.08 33.54
CA ARG A 582 -7.65 29.77 34.65
C ARG A 582 -7.13 28.74 35.65
N PHE A 583 -5.81 28.62 35.74
CA PHE A 583 -5.14 27.66 36.62
C PHE A 583 -4.24 28.37 37.61
N ARG A 584 -3.97 27.71 38.75
CA ARG A 584 -3.00 28.19 39.72
C ARG A 584 -1.59 27.98 39.17
N SER A 585 -0.69 28.93 39.42
CA SER A 585 0.69 28.85 38.90
C SER A 585 1.49 27.67 39.46
N ASP A 586 1.19 27.24 40.69
CA ASP A 586 1.83 26.10 41.36
C ASP A 586 1.34 24.74 40.84
N ALA A 587 0.18 24.69 40.18
CA ALA A 587 -0.34 23.49 39.54
C ALA A 587 0.31 23.19 38.18
N LYS A 588 1.24 24.03 37.71
CA LYS A 588 1.83 23.94 36.36
C LYS A 588 2.38 22.56 36.03
N ASP A 589 3.26 22.02 36.87
CA ASP A 589 3.94 20.75 36.59
C ASP A 589 2.97 19.56 36.68
N GLY A 590 2.03 19.61 37.62
CA GLY A 590 0.95 18.62 37.74
C GLY A 590 0.04 18.61 36.52
N LEU A 591 -0.35 19.79 36.03
CA LEU A 591 -1.18 19.95 34.83
C LEU A 591 -0.46 19.45 33.58
N ILE A 592 0.82 19.79 33.39
CA ILE A 592 1.60 19.30 32.24
C ILE A 592 1.61 17.77 32.25
N ARG A 593 1.92 17.15 33.39
CA ARG A 593 1.95 15.69 33.52
C ARG A 593 0.59 15.07 33.23
N ASP A 594 -0.46 15.55 33.89
CA ASP A 594 -1.77 14.91 33.85
C ASP A 594 -2.49 15.15 32.51
N LEU A 595 -2.40 16.37 31.94
CA LEU A 595 -2.93 16.66 30.60
C LEU A 595 -2.16 15.91 29.50
N THR A 596 -0.84 15.70 29.64
CA THR A 596 -0.06 14.90 28.68
C THR A 596 -0.56 13.46 28.66
N MET A 597 -0.80 12.87 29.82
CA MET A 597 -1.38 11.51 29.91
C MET A 597 -2.80 11.46 29.36
N TYR A 598 -3.60 12.49 29.65
CA TYR A 598 -4.97 12.57 29.15
C TYR A 598 -5.05 12.73 27.64
N LEU A 599 -4.13 13.50 27.05
CA LEU A 599 -4.02 13.64 25.59
C LEU A 599 -3.78 12.28 24.93
N LYS A 600 -2.94 11.41 25.50
CA LYS A 600 -2.74 10.03 25.02
C LYS A 600 -4.04 9.25 25.01
N THR A 601 -4.83 9.34 26.09
CA THR A 601 -6.13 8.67 26.20
C THR A 601 -7.11 9.17 25.14
N LEU A 602 -7.20 10.48 24.91
CA LEU A 602 -8.07 11.05 23.87
C LEU A 602 -7.64 10.59 22.47
N LYS A 603 -6.33 10.62 22.18
CA LYS A 603 -5.78 10.18 20.88
C LYS A 603 -6.01 8.69 20.64
N ALA A 604 -5.83 7.84 21.64
CA ALA A 604 -6.07 6.40 21.52
C ALA A 604 -7.53 6.05 21.12
N VAL A 605 -8.51 6.90 21.50
CA VAL A 605 -9.92 6.69 21.17
C VAL A 605 -10.31 7.39 19.87
N HIS A 606 -9.94 8.66 19.71
CA HIS A 606 -10.46 9.52 18.65
C HIS A 606 -9.52 9.69 17.44
N SER A 607 -8.23 9.36 17.57
CA SER A 607 -7.26 9.46 16.46
C SER A 607 -6.95 8.08 15.87
N GLY A 608 -7.32 7.90 14.59
CA GLY A 608 -7.00 6.69 13.83
C GLY A 608 -5.56 6.64 13.30
N ALA A 609 -4.76 7.69 13.47
CA ALA A 609 -3.40 7.73 12.93
C ALA A 609 -2.39 8.29 13.95
N ASP A 610 -2.70 8.20 15.25
CA ASP A 610 -1.76 8.59 16.30
C ASP A 610 -0.63 7.58 16.44
N LEU A 611 0.59 8.03 16.15
CA LEU A 611 1.78 7.20 16.11
C LEU A 611 2.15 6.60 17.47
N GLU A 612 2.09 7.41 18.52
CA GLU A 612 2.48 6.95 19.86
C GLU A 612 1.52 5.87 20.36
N SER A 613 0.22 6.12 20.28
CA SER A 613 -0.82 5.15 20.67
C SER A 613 -0.75 3.86 19.85
N ALA A 614 -0.46 3.95 18.56
CA ALA A 614 -0.35 2.79 17.69
C ALA A 614 0.90 1.93 17.99
N ILE A 615 2.04 2.57 18.26
CA ILE A 615 3.27 1.90 18.69
C ILE A 615 3.06 1.22 20.04
N GLU A 616 2.49 1.92 21.03
CA GLU A 616 2.20 1.37 22.36
C GLU A 616 1.26 0.17 22.30
N SER A 617 0.23 0.21 21.46
CA SER A 617 -0.71 -0.90 21.24
C SER A 617 -0.03 -2.17 20.67
N CYS A 618 1.04 -1.98 19.91
CA CYS A 618 1.80 -3.05 19.26
C CYS A 618 2.93 -3.60 20.14
N LEU A 619 3.73 -2.74 20.77
CA LEU A 619 4.88 -3.13 21.60
C LEU A 619 4.49 -3.51 23.03
N GLY A 620 3.37 -2.98 23.55
CA GLY A 620 3.04 -3.01 24.98
C GLY A 620 3.82 -1.94 25.78
N PRO A 621 3.42 -1.66 27.03
CA PRO A 621 4.10 -0.67 27.86
C PRO A 621 5.56 -1.07 28.15
N PRO A 622 6.50 -0.11 28.18
CA PRO A 622 7.89 -0.41 28.53
C PRO A 622 7.99 -0.97 29.95
N SER A 623 8.84 -1.98 30.16
CA SER A 623 8.98 -2.76 31.40
C SER A 623 9.38 -1.97 32.67
N ASN A 624 9.46 -0.65 32.62
CA ASN A 624 9.86 0.22 33.72
C ASN A 624 8.71 1.13 34.15
N GLY A 625 7.87 0.65 35.07
CA GLY A 625 6.86 1.48 35.73
C GLY A 625 5.95 0.68 36.65
N HIS A 626 5.95 1.01 37.94
CA HIS A 626 5.21 0.35 39.02
C HIS A 626 3.69 0.63 39.00
N TYR A 627 2.99 0.42 37.88
CA TYR A 627 1.52 0.42 37.86
C TYR A 627 1.00 -1.02 37.95
N ARG A 628 1.03 -1.56 39.17
CA ARG A 628 0.48 -2.86 39.52
C ARG A 628 -1.01 -2.70 39.86
N GLY A 629 -1.90 -2.76 38.87
CA GLY A 629 -3.34 -2.72 39.19
C GLY A 629 -4.41 -2.65 38.10
N SER A 630 -4.16 -2.97 36.81
CA SER A 630 -5.23 -2.97 35.79
C SER A 630 -5.38 -4.35 35.12
N PRO A 631 -6.60 -4.90 34.96
CA PRO A 631 -6.81 -6.28 34.45
C PRO A 631 -6.55 -6.43 32.94
N ASP A 632 -6.62 -5.36 32.15
CA ASP A 632 -6.40 -5.41 30.71
C ASP A 632 -4.93 -5.14 30.37
N ARG A 633 -4.10 -6.16 30.53
CA ARG A 633 -2.78 -6.19 29.89
C ARG A 633 -3.01 -6.19 28.37
N ILE A 634 -2.67 -5.08 27.69
CA ILE A 634 -2.39 -5.12 26.25
C ILE A 634 -1.15 -6.00 26.10
N ALA A 635 -1.36 -7.30 25.89
CA ALA A 635 -0.28 -8.23 25.62
C ALA A 635 0.50 -7.69 24.43
N SER A 636 1.83 -7.55 24.53
CA SER A 636 2.69 -7.20 23.39
C SER A 636 2.34 -8.08 22.19
N ILE A 637 2.50 -7.61 20.95
CA ILE A 637 2.44 -8.51 19.79
C ILE A 637 3.59 -9.51 19.95
N GLY A 638 3.29 -10.68 20.53
CA GLY A 638 4.16 -11.83 20.44
C GLY A 638 4.37 -12.11 18.95
N GLY A 639 5.58 -11.85 18.45
CA GLY A 639 5.94 -12.11 17.06
C GLY A 639 6.44 -10.92 16.23
N LEU A 640 6.50 -9.67 16.74
CA LEU A 640 7.19 -8.60 15.99
C LEU A 640 8.69 -8.92 15.87
N THR A 641 9.25 -8.76 14.67
CA THR A 641 10.69 -8.97 14.45
C THR A 641 11.50 -7.98 15.31
N PRO A 642 12.66 -8.37 15.86
CA PRO A 642 13.52 -7.45 16.61
C PRO A 642 13.85 -6.18 15.80
N LYS A 643 14.03 -6.34 14.49
CA LYS A 643 14.25 -5.25 13.54
C LYS A 643 13.10 -4.24 13.51
N LEU A 644 11.85 -4.71 13.51
CA LEU A 644 10.68 -3.83 13.58
C LEU A 644 10.60 -3.13 14.93
N GLN A 645 10.85 -3.83 16.04
CA GLN A 645 10.86 -3.23 17.37
C GLN A 645 11.91 -2.12 17.49
N ASP A 646 13.13 -2.35 17.01
CA ASP A 646 14.20 -1.35 16.98
C ASP A 646 13.83 -0.14 16.14
N SER A 647 13.18 -0.37 14.99
CA SER A 647 12.76 0.69 14.08
C SER A 647 11.64 1.54 14.70
N LEU A 648 10.65 0.93 15.34
CA LEU A 648 9.58 1.65 16.06
C LEU A 648 10.12 2.44 17.26
N ASN A 649 11.08 1.87 18.01
CA ASN A 649 11.75 2.57 19.10
C ASN A 649 12.55 3.78 18.59
N PHE A 650 13.22 3.65 17.45
CA PHE A 650 13.89 4.77 16.81
C PHE A 650 12.90 5.86 16.41
N VAL A 651 11.84 5.50 15.69
CA VAL A 651 10.80 6.44 15.23
C VAL A 651 10.21 7.21 16.41
N ARG A 652 9.86 6.52 17.51
CA ARG A 652 9.33 7.14 18.73
C ARG A 652 10.27 8.19 19.32
N SER A 653 11.58 7.92 19.34
CA SER A 653 12.56 8.82 19.95
C SER A 653 12.92 10.03 19.07
N HIS A 654 12.71 9.97 17.76
CA HIS A 654 13.19 10.98 16.80
C HIS A 654 12.06 11.71 16.05
N VAL A 655 10.78 11.47 16.37
CA VAL A 655 9.63 12.11 15.69
C VAL A 655 9.64 13.65 15.78
N ALA A 656 10.21 14.19 16.85
CA ALA A 656 10.33 15.63 17.11
C ALA A 656 11.59 16.26 16.51
N ASP A 657 12.49 15.46 15.91
CA ASP A 657 13.77 15.95 15.43
C ASP A 657 13.62 16.84 14.19
N GLN A 658 14.52 17.82 14.07
CA GLN A 658 14.57 18.72 12.91
C GLN A 658 15.08 18.00 11.66
N ASN A 659 16.06 17.12 11.79
CA ASN A 659 16.56 16.34 10.66
C ASN A 659 15.60 15.21 10.32
N ILE A 660 14.87 15.36 9.22
CA ILE A 660 13.85 14.41 8.82
C ILE A 660 14.36 13.19 8.05
N ALA A 661 15.57 13.21 7.47
CA ALA A 661 16.04 12.12 6.60
C ALA A 661 16.13 10.76 7.33
N PRO A 662 16.79 10.64 8.50
CA PRO A 662 16.84 9.39 9.24
C PRO A 662 15.46 8.90 9.69
N LEU A 663 14.58 9.84 10.05
CA LEU A 663 13.21 9.53 10.47
C LEU A 663 12.39 8.95 9.31
N MET A 664 12.44 9.59 8.13
CA MET A 664 11.73 9.15 6.92
C MET A 664 12.15 7.74 6.48
N GLU A 665 13.45 7.44 6.50
CA GLU A 665 13.93 6.08 6.20
C GLU A 665 13.41 5.07 7.22
N LYS A 666 13.46 5.39 8.51
CA LYS A 666 13.03 4.48 9.57
C LYS A 666 11.52 4.27 9.59
N LEU A 667 10.74 5.27 9.21
CA LEU A 667 9.30 5.13 8.98
C LEU A 667 9.04 4.13 7.84
N LEU A 668 9.72 4.29 6.71
CA LEU A 668 9.58 3.39 5.57
C LEU A 668 10.03 1.96 5.90
N GLU A 669 11.20 1.79 6.52
CA GLU A 669 11.68 0.48 6.99
C GLU A 669 10.68 -0.19 7.93
N SER A 670 10.08 0.59 8.86
CA SER A 670 9.06 0.07 9.77
C SER A 670 7.84 -0.47 9.01
N ARG A 671 7.38 0.24 7.97
CA ARG A 671 6.25 -0.22 7.14
C ARG A 671 6.60 -1.46 6.31
N ILE A 672 7.82 -1.54 5.78
CA ILE A 672 8.30 -2.71 5.03
C ILE A 672 8.31 -3.94 5.94
N GLU A 673 8.86 -3.82 7.14
CA GLU A 673 8.93 -4.91 8.13
C GLU A 673 7.55 -5.29 8.69
N LEU A 674 6.62 -4.34 8.76
CA LEU A 674 5.24 -4.55 9.21
C LEU A 674 4.39 -5.29 8.16
N ARG A 675 4.72 -5.15 6.87
CA ARG A 675 3.93 -5.67 5.75
C ARG A 675 3.52 -7.15 5.84
N PRO A 676 4.41 -8.10 6.21
CA PRO A 676 4.00 -9.51 6.33
C PRO A 676 2.88 -9.74 7.34
N PHE A 677 2.86 -8.95 8.42
CA PHE A 677 1.82 -9.00 9.45
C PHE A 677 0.49 -8.43 8.94
N LEU A 678 0.52 -7.38 8.11
CA LEU A 678 -0.69 -6.83 7.50
C LEU A 678 -1.39 -7.82 6.56
N LEU A 679 -0.62 -8.72 5.92
CA LEU A 679 -1.15 -9.67 4.94
C LEU A 679 -1.69 -10.95 5.55
N THR A 680 -1.51 -11.18 6.84
CA THR A 680 -1.87 -12.42 7.53
C THR A 680 -2.96 -12.19 8.57
N SER A 681 -3.86 -13.16 8.73
CA SER A 681 -4.88 -13.08 9.79
C SER A 681 -4.25 -13.43 11.13
N HIS A 682 -4.34 -12.50 12.09
CA HIS A 682 -3.89 -12.71 13.46
C HIS A 682 -4.77 -11.92 14.44
N GLY A 683 -4.74 -12.29 15.73
CA GLY A 683 -5.61 -11.70 16.77
C GLY A 683 -5.44 -10.20 17.03
N LYS A 684 -4.44 -9.57 16.40
CA LYS A 684 -4.11 -8.15 16.51
C LYS A 684 -4.06 -7.42 15.15
N ALA A 685 -4.68 -7.98 14.11
CA ALA A 685 -4.60 -7.40 12.76
C ALA A 685 -5.17 -5.97 12.70
N LYS A 686 -6.12 -5.60 13.57
CA LYS A 686 -6.54 -4.21 13.74
C LYS A 686 -5.40 -3.29 14.19
N ASP A 687 -4.64 -3.71 15.21
CA ASP A 687 -3.58 -2.89 15.79
C ASP A 687 -2.45 -2.66 14.78
N THR A 688 -2.10 -3.68 14.00
CA THR A 688 -1.09 -3.55 12.93
C THR A 688 -1.57 -2.66 11.80
N LEU A 689 -2.86 -2.68 11.44
CA LEU A 689 -3.43 -1.75 10.47
C LEU A 689 -3.37 -0.30 10.94
N PHE A 690 -3.74 -0.04 12.19
CA PHE A 690 -3.64 1.31 12.77
C PHE A 690 -2.19 1.78 12.89
N LEU A 691 -1.24 0.88 13.17
CA LEU A 691 0.19 1.18 13.13
C LEU A 691 0.67 1.54 11.72
N ASP A 692 0.26 0.80 10.69
CA ASP A 692 0.61 1.14 9.30
C ASP A 692 0.05 2.52 8.91
N LEU A 693 -1.20 2.82 9.27
CA LEU A 693 -1.81 4.13 9.03
C LEU A 693 -1.08 5.26 9.74
N ALA A 694 -0.67 5.04 10.99
CA ALA A 694 0.04 6.04 11.77
C ALA A 694 1.46 6.28 11.22
N LEU A 695 2.16 5.22 10.80
CA LEU A 695 3.46 5.34 10.13
C LEU A 695 3.33 6.09 8.80
N ASP A 696 2.34 5.74 7.97
CA ASP A 696 2.06 6.39 6.68
C ASP A 696 1.71 7.88 6.85
N SER A 697 0.83 8.20 7.80
CA SER A 697 0.50 9.59 8.14
C SER A 697 1.71 10.36 8.65
N THR A 698 2.59 9.72 9.42
CA THR A 698 3.81 10.36 9.94
C THR A 698 4.81 10.66 8.82
N VAL A 699 4.91 9.81 7.79
CA VAL A 699 5.72 10.10 6.59
C VAL A 699 5.24 11.40 5.93
N ARG A 700 3.92 11.53 5.72
CA ARG A 700 3.32 12.73 5.13
C ARG A 700 3.58 13.98 5.97
N THR A 701 3.26 13.96 7.27
CA THR A 701 3.40 15.14 8.14
C THR A 701 4.86 15.53 8.36
N THR A 702 5.77 14.57 8.39
CA THR A 702 7.22 14.81 8.47
C THR A 702 7.72 15.55 7.23
N LEU A 703 7.26 15.14 6.04
CA LEU A 703 7.60 15.80 4.78
C LEU A 703 7.00 17.21 4.70
N GLU A 704 5.72 17.37 5.06
CA GLU A 704 5.04 18.67 5.10
C GLU A 704 5.77 19.67 6.02
N ARG A 705 6.25 19.19 7.18
CA ARG A 705 7.05 19.99 8.13
C ARG A 705 8.35 20.49 7.49
N ALA A 706 9.01 19.65 6.71
CA ALA A 706 10.28 19.98 6.07
C ALA A 706 10.13 20.71 4.73
N LEU A 707 8.92 20.87 4.19
CA LEU A 707 8.70 21.38 2.84
C LEU A 707 9.33 22.76 2.59
N LYS A 708 9.31 23.63 3.60
CA LYS A 708 9.95 24.96 3.52
C LYS A 708 11.46 24.84 3.33
N ASP A 709 12.09 23.93 4.06
CA ASP A 709 13.54 23.71 4.02
C ASP A 709 13.95 22.97 2.75
N LEU A 710 13.13 22.02 2.30
CA LEU A 710 13.32 21.23 1.07
C LEU A 710 13.31 22.06 -0.22
N SER A 711 12.66 23.24 -0.22
CA SER A 711 12.66 24.14 -1.37
C SER A 711 14.06 24.68 -1.74
N SER A 712 15.01 24.60 -0.80
CA SER A 712 16.38 25.08 -0.96
C SER A 712 17.41 23.97 -1.19
N VAL A 713 16.95 22.71 -1.25
CA VAL A 713 17.80 21.52 -1.26
C VAL A 713 18.29 21.18 -2.68
N GLN A 714 19.48 20.59 -2.77
CA GLN A 714 20.07 20.19 -4.05
C GLN A 714 19.24 19.08 -4.73
N PRO A 715 19.18 19.04 -6.08
CA PRO A 715 18.36 18.07 -6.81
C PRO A 715 18.54 16.58 -6.41
N PRO A 716 19.75 16.08 -6.07
CA PRO A 716 19.92 14.68 -5.64
C PRO A 716 19.24 14.35 -4.32
N GLU A 717 19.26 15.28 -3.37
CA GLU A 717 18.66 15.10 -2.05
C GLU A 717 17.13 15.26 -2.13
N PHE A 718 16.64 16.16 -2.99
CA PHE A 718 15.21 16.21 -3.33
C PHE A 718 14.71 14.90 -3.97
N ALA A 719 15.47 14.35 -4.94
CA ALA A 719 15.15 13.06 -5.56
C ALA A 719 15.16 11.90 -4.56
N PHE A 720 15.99 11.95 -3.53
CA PHE A 720 15.98 10.98 -2.43
C PHE A 720 14.64 11.01 -1.67
N TYR A 721 14.15 12.19 -1.27
CA TYR A 721 12.86 12.30 -0.61
C TYR A 721 11.70 11.85 -1.50
N ILE A 722 11.71 12.20 -2.79
CA ILE A 722 10.72 11.68 -3.76
C ILE A 722 10.74 10.14 -3.78
N THR A 723 11.92 9.53 -3.80
CA THR A 723 12.05 8.07 -3.82
C THR A 723 11.41 7.45 -2.58
N LEU A 724 11.67 8.01 -1.39
CA LEU A 724 11.06 7.53 -0.15
C LEU A 724 9.53 7.63 -0.17
N VAL A 725 9.00 8.74 -0.68
CA VAL A 725 7.54 8.96 -0.79
C VAL A 725 6.91 7.96 -1.78
N LEU A 726 7.53 7.75 -2.93
CA LEU A 726 7.03 6.79 -3.93
C LEU A 726 7.09 5.35 -3.39
N GLU A 727 8.17 4.96 -2.70
CA GLU A 727 8.26 3.65 -2.05
C GLU A 727 7.19 3.48 -0.97
N ASN A 728 6.95 4.52 -0.17
CA ASN A 728 5.89 4.55 0.83
C ASN A 728 4.49 4.40 0.18
N LEU A 729 4.22 5.07 -0.94
CA LEU A 729 2.97 4.95 -1.70
C LEU A 729 2.79 3.54 -2.30
N CYS A 730 3.87 2.90 -2.78
CA CYS A 730 3.83 1.53 -3.28
C CYS A 730 3.34 0.52 -2.24
N LEU A 731 3.61 0.76 -0.95
CA LEU A 731 3.14 -0.10 0.13
C LEU A 731 1.63 0.04 0.38
N SER A 732 1.08 1.21 0.05
CA SER A 732 -0.29 1.64 0.33
C SER A 732 -1.29 1.39 -0.81
N THR A 733 -0.81 1.45 -2.05
CA THR A 733 -1.64 1.54 -3.27
C THR A 733 -1.89 0.18 -3.90
N VAL A 734 -3.12 -0.07 -4.33
CA VAL A 734 -3.50 -1.22 -5.18
C VAL A 734 -3.27 -0.81 -6.64
N ASN A 735 -2.79 -1.71 -7.50
CA ASN A 735 -2.42 -1.39 -8.89
C ASN A 735 -1.25 -0.37 -9.01
N ASN A 736 -0.13 -0.67 -8.35
CA ASN A 736 1.03 0.22 -8.21
C ASN A 736 2.09 0.06 -9.33
N GLU A 737 1.74 -0.49 -10.50
CA GLU A 737 2.70 -0.76 -11.59
C GLU A 737 3.39 0.52 -12.08
N ASP A 738 2.63 1.60 -12.29
CA ASP A 738 3.16 2.90 -12.72
C ASP A 738 4.07 3.54 -11.66
N LEU A 739 3.76 3.36 -10.38
CA LEU A 739 4.61 3.83 -9.27
C LEU A 739 5.93 3.07 -9.26
N ILE A 740 5.90 1.74 -9.40
CA ILE A 740 7.10 0.90 -9.47
C ILE A 740 7.96 1.26 -10.69
N TYR A 741 7.33 1.53 -11.84
CA TYR A 741 8.03 2.00 -13.03
C TYR A 741 8.71 3.37 -12.77
N SER A 742 7.98 4.30 -12.15
CA SER A 742 8.48 5.64 -11.83
C SER A 742 9.72 5.60 -10.93
N ILE A 743 9.73 4.75 -9.89
CA ILE A 743 10.89 4.56 -9.00
C ILE A 743 12.09 4.01 -9.78
N LYS A 744 11.87 3.08 -10.72
CA LYS A 744 12.97 2.50 -11.53
C LYS A 744 13.58 3.51 -12.51
N VAL A 745 12.80 4.48 -12.98
CA VAL A 745 13.22 5.49 -13.96
C VAL A 745 13.79 6.74 -13.31
N LEU A 746 13.37 7.12 -12.10
CA LEU A 746 13.85 8.32 -11.39
C LEU A 746 15.39 8.45 -11.33
N PRO A 747 16.17 7.37 -11.09
CA PRO A 747 17.64 7.42 -11.08
C PRO A 747 18.28 7.64 -12.46
N LEU A 748 17.54 7.42 -13.55
CA LEU A 748 18.02 7.67 -14.92
C LEU A 748 17.81 9.14 -15.33
N VAL A 749 16.82 9.82 -14.75
CA VAL A 749 16.46 11.21 -15.06
C VAL A 749 17.26 12.21 -14.22
N SER A 750 17.66 11.85 -12.99
CA SER A 750 18.50 12.71 -12.13
C SER A 750 19.93 12.96 -12.65
N GLY A 751 20.33 12.27 -13.73
CA GLY A 751 21.53 12.60 -14.52
C GLY A 751 21.34 13.74 -15.53
N THR A 752 20.11 14.22 -15.71
CA THR A 752 19.75 15.33 -16.61
C THR A 752 19.08 16.46 -15.82
N THR A 753 19.53 17.69 -16.04
CA THR A 753 19.27 18.93 -15.27
C THR A 753 17.83 19.46 -15.30
N LEU A 754 16.82 18.61 -15.51
CA LEU A 754 15.42 18.98 -15.73
C LEU A 754 14.51 18.27 -14.71
N ILE A 755 14.52 18.74 -13.47
CA ILE A 755 13.38 18.52 -12.56
C ILE A 755 12.87 19.91 -12.18
N THR A 756 11.79 20.36 -12.83
CA THR A 756 11.14 21.63 -12.54
C THR A 756 10.11 21.48 -11.41
N ASN A 757 9.92 22.56 -10.64
CA ASN A 757 9.01 22.71 -9.50
C ASN A 757 7.56 22.21 -9.72
N THR A 758 7.12 22.05 -10.96
CA THR A 758 5.80 21.56 -11.35
C THR A 758 5.52 20.10 -10.99
N MET A 759 6.54 19.22 -11.03
CA MET A 759 6.33 17.81 -10.62
C MET A 759 6.19 17.66 -9.11
N ALA A 760 6.87 18.52 -8.34
CA ALA A 760 6.79 18.54 -6.88
C ALA A 760 5.39 18.90 -6.39
N SER A 761 4.76 19.92 -6.99
CA SER A 761 3.41 20.34 -6.60
C SER A 761 2.33 19.30 -6.93
N ALA A 762 2.50 18.51 -7.99
CA ALA A 762 1.55 17.47 -8.38
C ALA A 762 1.66 16.20 -7.50
N LEU A 763 2.86 15.85 -7.05
CA LEU A 763 3.11 14.69 -6.18
C LEU A 763 2.78 14.94 -4.70
N ILE A 764 2.81 16.20 -4.25
CA ILE A 764 2.43 16.58 -2.87
C ILE A 764 0.90 16.68 -2.71
N ALA A 765 0.18 16.87 -3.82
CA ALA A 765 -1.28 16.97 -3.83
C ALA A 765 -2.01 15.61 -3.94
N ALA A 766 -1.29 14.54 -4.28
CA ALA A 766 -1.77 13.16 -4.30
C ALA A 766 -1.39 12.45 -3.00
#